data_AF-A0A7X6T7B9-F1
#
_entry.id   AF-A0A7X6T7B9-F1
#
_cell.length_a   1.000
_cell.length_b   1.000
_cell.length_c   1.000
_cell.angle_alpha   90.00
_cell.angle_beta   90.00
_cell.angle_gamma   90.00
#
_symmetry.space_group_name_H-M   'P 1'
#
loop_
_entity.id
_entity.type
_entity.pdbx_description
1 polymer ?
#
loop_
_entity_poly.entity_id
_entity_poly.type
_entity_poly.pdbx_seq_one_letter_code
_entity_poly.pdbx_strand_id
1 'polypeptide(L)'
;MKNSKNFFSTLAVAVSVIAGGFLQISCLDEQHPGSYYTFEGETVASFLENREDLFSDFIYCLKESGVWGEMRTYGEHTCFAPTNEAMKTFLSEKGISSVTQLTKEECDTIAKTHLCNATFYCKDLQDGAFPYPNLLDRYLTYSTDSAINENGAFEVVYKVNTLSSIIERDDTVTNGVVHIVDRVVVPSNRFLPDRMEEDPLITIFNAALALTQMNDSLIAYMDPTYVSPAYDSLLICFKQTGRTAIRYSTGYETENGTFPDKRYFKFTAFVEPDSIFIANGINNLEELRKKAEEWYANGHDEYYDDPTDRRNSLNKFVSYHLLPMELSYNQLTTSQDYIKTNFVTWDAIDIEDWYETMMPHSVMRISYPKSGDRFINRKGATKAARGIEFKGVRIWSPAERTDFDQTALNGQYHLLDEILLYTDEVRQNNLNTRMRVMCNTMSPDFINSGARGRFRATESDRYTTGFKKGFCKNVEYSDETQLWVRYRDQSFSCFLGDEMTIRGIYDVTFRLPPVPNDGTYEIRMFECTLAGSDFSDRGVVQIYFKEGDGEFQPCGIPVDLTLDGNNPKVGWIADSELSGEGEILANEKAMRNRGYMKAMDSYTGSGSGNLRERSDCLRKILTNDYMYANKDYYIRIRLVLDNPTAVCPFNVIEIVPKSVYLGEIPEDRH
;
A
#
# COMPACT_ATOMS: atom_id res chain seq x y z
N MET A 1 -18.86 -86.58 -47.36
CA MET A 1 -19.24 -87.30 -46.12
C MET A 1 -18.67 -86.56 -44.93
N LYS A 2 -19.57 -86.18 -44.01
CA LYS A 2 -19.40 -86.04 -42.54
C LYS A 2 -18.06 -85.58 -41.93
N ASN A 3 -18.22 -84.57 -41.09
CA ASN A 3 -17.80 -84.50 -39.69
C ASN A 3 -16.33 -84.18 -39.34
N SER A 4 -16.20 -82.99 -38.76
CA SER A 4 -15.81 -82.73 -37.36
C SER A 4 -14.36 -82.90 -36.90
N LYS A 5 -13.93 -81.80 -36.27
CA LYS A 5 -13.08 -81.66 -35.07
C LYS A 5 -11.56 -81.79 -35.22
N ASN A 6 -10.96 -80.63 -34.98
CA ASN A 6 -9.73 -80.33 -34.22
C ASN A 6 -8.42 -80.97 -34.71
N PHE A 7 -7.49 -80.14 -35.20
CA PHE A 7 -6.24 -79.82 -34.49
C PHE A 7 -5.38 -78.78 -35.26
N PHE A 8 -4.72 -77.92 -34.50
CA PHE A 8 -3.64 -76.96 -34.78
C PHE A 8 -2.96 -76.93 -36.17
N SER A 9 -2.80 -75.74 -36.76
CA SER A 9 -1.53 -74.97 -36.77
C SER A 9 -1.54 -73.79 -37.76
N THR A 10 -0.89 -72.69 -37.34
CA THR A 10 -0.36 -71.56 -38.16
C THR A 10 -1.35 -70.56 -38.78
N LEU A 11 -1.35 -69.30 -38.33
CA LEU A 11 -0.43 -68.25 -38.80
C LEU A 11 -0.68 -66.94 -38.02
N ALA A 12 0.42 -66.30 -37.64
CA ALA A 12 0.49 -65.22 -36.67
C ALA A 12 -0.01 -63.85 -37.18
N VAL A 13 -0.86 -63.21 -36.39
CA VAL A 13 -1.04 -61.75 -36.34
C VAL A 13 -1.12 -61.40 -34.86
N ALA A 14 -0.22 -60.55 -34.37
CA ALA A 14 -0.34 -59.98 -33.03
C ALA A 14 0.23 -58.56 -32.99
N VAL A 15 -0.71 -57.63 -32.86
CA VAL A 15 -0.55 -56.33 -32.19
C VAL A 15 -0.21 -56.58 -30.70
N SER A 16 0.65 -55.76 -30.07
CA SER A 16 0.42 -55.16 -28.72
C SER A 16 1.69 -54.64 -28.00
N VAL A 17 1.61 -53.37 -27.54
CA VAL A 17 1.84 -52.88 -26.15
C VAL A 17 3.29 -52.68 -25.60
N ILE A 18 3.61 -51.39 -25.40
CA ILE A 18 4.14 -50.67 -24.20
C ILE A 18 5.43 -51.14 -23.47
N ALA A 19 6.30 -50.12 -23.28
CA ALA A 19 7.28 -49.84 -22.21
C ALA A 19 8.69 -50.45 -22.22
N GLY A 20 9.67 -49.54 -22.22
CA GLY A 20 10.84 -49.59 -21.33
C GLY A 20 12.16 -49.98 -21.97
N GLY A 21 13.04 -48.99 -22.22
CA GLY A 21 14.44 -49.27 -22.56
C GLY A 21 15.21 -48.06 -23.05
N PHE A 22 15.87 -47.38 -22.11
CA PHE A 22 16.89 -46.34 -22.31
C PHE A 22 17.88 -46.66 -23.43
N LEU A 23 18.10 -45.70 -24.33
CA LEU A 23 19.41 -45.48 -24.95
C LEU A 23 19.73 -43.99 -24.90
N GLN A 24 20.69 -43.67 -24.04
CA GLN A 24 21.35 -42.37 -24.03
C GLN A 24 22.19 -42.23 -25.31
N ILE A 25 21.92 -41.18 -26.06
CA ILE A 25 22.86 -40.61 -27.01
C ILE A 25 23.16 -39.21 -26.50
N SER A 26 24.41 -39.04 -26.09
CA SER A 26 25.04 -37.77 -25.77
C SER A 26 24.77 -36.77 -26.89
N CYS A 27 24.19 -35.62 -26.57
CA CYS A 27 24.31 -34.45 -27.43
C CYS A 27 25.79 -34.06 -27.43
N LEU A 28 26.46 -34.44 -28.52
CA LEU A 28 27.73 -33.84 -28.91
C LEU A 28 27.44 -32.39 -29.27
N ASP A 29 28.19 -31.51 -28.62
CA ASP A 29 28.19 -30.06 -28.79
C ASP A 29 28.60 -29.72 -30.23
N GLU A 30 27.62 -29.54 -31.13
CA GLU A 30 27.88 -28.82 -32.39
C GLU A 30 27.82 -27.32 -32.09
N GLN A 31 29.00 -26.77 -31.82
CA GLN A 31 29.25 -25.35 -31.68
C GLN A 31 28.78 -24.60 -32.92
N HIS A 32 27.61 -23.97 -32.85
CA HIS A 32 27.26 -22.87 -33.74
C HIS A 32 27.97 -21.60 -33.26
N PRO A 33 28.98 -21.09 -33.99
CA PRO A 33 29.60 -19.81 -33.65
C PRO A 33 28.64 -18.71 -34.14
N GLY A 34 27.81 -18.19 -33.25
CA GLY A 34 26.95 -17.04 -33.59
C GLY A 34 25.75 -16.73 -32.69
N SER A 35 25.49 -17.45 -31.59
CA SER A 35 24.28 -17.24 -30.77
C SER A 35 24.50 -16.96 -29.28
N TYR A 36 25.71 -16.57 -28.88
CA TYR A 36 25.89 -15.83 -27.63
C TYR A 36 25.93 -14.35 -27.97
N TYR A 37 24.83 -13.64 -27.70
CA TYR A 37 24.92 -12.23 -27.37
C TYR A 37 25.69 -12.17 -26.04
N THR A 38 27.03 -12.12 -26.09
CA THR A 38 27.80 -11.72 -24.92
C THR A 38 27.55 -10.23 -24.74
N PHE A 39 26.81 -9.87 -23.71
CA PHE A 39 26.61 -8.48 -23.35
C PHE A 39 28.00 -7.88 -23.07
N GLU A 40 28.48 -6.96 -23.92
CA GLU A 40 29.70 -6.18 -23.68
C GLU A 40 29.41 -5.05 -22.68
N GLY A 41 28.96 -5.42 -21.48
CA GLY A 41 28.61 -4.46 -20.43
C GLY A 41 29.16 -4.89 -19.08
N GLU A 42 29.39 -3.91 -18.23
CA GLU A 42 29.84 -4.12 -16.86
C GLU A 42 28.63 -4.56 -15.99
N THR A 43 28.85 -5.43 -15.01
CA THR A 43 27.98 -5.56 -13.81
C THR A 43 28.21 -4.38 -12.87
N VAL A 44 27.32 -4.17 -11.88
CA VAL A 44 27.56 -3.20 -10.78
C VAL A 44 28.96 -3.39 -10.18
N ALA A 45 29.34 -4.63 -9.85
CA ALA A 45 30.64 -4.90 -9.26
C ALA A 45 31.81 -4.53 -10.18
N SER A 46 31.76 -4.90 -11.47
CA SER A 46 32.83 -4.54 -12.42
C SER A 46 32.84 -3.04 -12.73
N PHE A 47 31.68 -2.37 -12.71
CA PHE A 47 31.58 -0.92 -12.88
C PHE A 47 32.36 -0.20 -11.78
N LEU A 48 32.18 -0.64 -10.53
CA LEU A 48 32.90 -0.10 -9.38
C LEU A 48 34.39 -0.48 -9.42
N GLU A 49 34.74 -1.74 -9.72
CA GLU A 49 36.15 -2.19 -9.80
C GLU A 49 36.95 -1.46 -10.89
N ASN A 50 36.34 -1.18 -12.04
CA ASN A 50 37.01 -0.46 -13.13
C ASN A 50 37.20 1.04 -12.83
N ARG A 51 36.61 1.52 -11.73
CA ARG A 51 36.69 2.90 -11.21
C ARG A 51 37.10 2.90 -9.74
N GLU A 52 38.00 1.99 -9.35
CA GLU A 52 38.44 1.82 -7.95
C GLU A 52 39.06 3.11 -7.36
N ASP A 53 39.62 3.99 -8.20
CA ASP A 53 40.08 5.32 -7.81
C ASP A 53 38.96 6.21 -7.24
N LEU A 54 37.70 5.96 -7.64
CA LEU A 54 36.51 6.65 -7.14
C LEU A 54 35.76 5.88 -6.06
N PHE A 55 35.88 4.55 -5.97
CA PHE A 55 35.00 3.71 -5.13
C PHE A 55 35.68 2.70 -4.19
N SER A 56 37.01 2.72 -4.08
CA SER A 56 37.76 1.76 -3.25
C SER A 56 37.23 1.59 -1.81
N ASP A 57 36.84 2.67 -1.13
CA ASP A 57 36.28 2.60 0.23
C ASP A 57 34.90 1.93 0.25
N PHE A 58 34.05 2.21 -0.74
CA PHE A 58 32.74 1.56 -0.82
C PHE A 58 32.84 0.08 -1.20
N ILE A 59 33.75 -0.25 -2.13
CA ILE A 59 34.07 -1.64 -2.50
C ILE A 59 34.52 -2.43 -1.26
N TYR A 60 35.30 -1.82 -0.36
CA TYR A 60 35.67 -2.45 0.91
C TYR A 60 34.44 -2.81 1.75
N CYS A 61 33.50 -1.89 1.95
CA CYS A 61 32.25 -2.17 2.68
C CYS A 61 31.41 -3.28 2.05
N LEU A 62 31.29 -3.31 0.71
CA LEU A 62 30.56 -4.35 0.00
C LEU A 62 31.21 -5.74 0.15
N LYS A 63 32.55 -5.80 0.20
CA LYS A 63 33.30 -7.05 0.42
C LYS A 63 33.16 -7.55 1.86
N GLU A 64 33.30 -6.67 2.85
CA GLU A 64 33.18 -7.02 4.27
C GLU A 64 31.75 -7.44 4.67
N SER A 65 30.73 -6.83 4.07
CA SER A 65 29.32 -7.23 4.28
C SER A 65 28.97 -8.57 3.63
N GLY A 66 29.75 -9.02 2.64
CA GLY A 66 29.53 -10.26 1.90
C GLY A 66 28.57 -10.14 0.72
N VAL A 67 28.00 -8.95 0.46
CA VAL A 67 27.07 -8.74 -0.68
C VAL A 67 27.79 -8.53 -2.02
N TRP A 68 29.11 -8.36 -2.00
CA TRP A 68 29.92 -8.18 -3.22
C TRP A 68 29.71 -9.28 -4.28
N GLY A 69 29.54 -10.53 -3.81
CA GLY A 69 29.27 -11.66 -4.71
C GLY A 69 27.94 -11.51 -5.46
N GLU A 70 26.90 -11.01 -4.80
CA GLU A 70 25.58 -10.78 -5.38
C GLU A 70 25.64 -9.73 -6.49
N MET A 71 26.45 -8.67 -6.30
CA MET A 71 26.63 -7.59 -7.28
C MET A 71 27.35 -8.00 -8.57
N ARG A 72 27.95 -9.21 -8.59
CA ARG A 72 28.56 -9.82 -9.79
C ARG A 72 27.62 -10.77 -10.53
N THR A 73 26.50 -11.14 -9.91
CA THR A 73 25.56 -12.11 -10.48
C THR A 73 24.46 -11.42 -11.29
N TYR A 74 23.79 -12.20 -12.14
CA TYR A 74 22.58 -11.74 -12.82
C TYR A 74 21.50 -11.38 -11.80
N GLY A 75 20.85 -10.23 -12.02
CA GLY A 75 19.83 -9.68 -11.15
C GLY A 75 19.44 -8.28 -11.63
N GLU A 76 18.51 -7.64 -10.93
CA GLU A 76 18.20 -6.23 -11.11
C GLU A 76 18.54 -5.49 -9.82
N HIS A 77 19.48 -4.56 -9.91
CA HIS A 77 19.97 -3.80 -8.76
C HIS A 77 19.96 -2.30 -9.04
N THR A 78 19.64 -1.51 -8.04
CA THR A 78 19.99 -0.09 -7.99
C THR A 78 21.08 0.07 -6.96
N CYS A 79 22.23 0.60 -7.37
CA CYS A 79 23.37 0.86 -6.50
C CYS A 79 23.60 2.36 -6.40
N PHE A 80 23.45 2.91 -5.19
CA PHE A 80 23.90 4.27 -4.88
C PHE A 80 25.37 4.18 -4.47
N ALA A 81 26.28 4.52 -5.37
CA ALA A 81 27.71 4.36 -5.14
C ALA A 81 28.32 5.64 -4.56
N PRO A 82 28.62 5.71 -3.24
CA PRO A 82 29.30 6.86 -2.68
C PRO A 82 30.74 6.92 -3.17
N THR A 83 31.18 8.10 -3.58
CA THR A 83 32.59 8.34 -3.95
C THR A 83 33.52 8.17 -2.74
N ASN A 84 34.82 8.02 -2.99
CA ASN A 84 35.83 7.99 -1.94
C ASN A 84 35.84 9.28 -1.10
N GLU A 85 35.55 10.44 -1.69
CA GLU A 85 35.41 11.69 -0.92
C GLU A 85 34.13 11.71 -0.07
N ALA A 86 33.03 11.10 -0.55
CA ALA A 86 31.82 10.88 0.24
C ALA A 86 32.11 9.98 1.46
N MET A 87 32.79 8.86 1.23
CA MET A 87 33.20 7.92 2.29
C MET A 87 34.13 8.60 3.30
N LYS A 88 35.13 9.34 2.85
CA LYS A 88 36.04 10.10 3.71
C LYS A 88 35.33 11.14 4.57
N THR A 89 34.34 11.83 4.01
CA THR A 89 33.50 12.78 4.77
C THR A 89 32.77 12.05 5.90
N PHE A 90 32.10 10.94 5.59
CA PHE A 90 31.42 10.09 6.57
C PHE A 90 32.37 9.55 7.67
N LEU A 91 33.55 9.05 7.28
CA LEU A 91 34.56 8.54 8.22
C LEU A 91 35.04 9.64 9.17
N SER A 92 35.29 10.84 8.64
CA SER A 92 35.70 12.00 9.42
C SER A 92 34.62 12.44 10.41
N GLU A 93 33.35 12.48 10.01
CA GLU A 93 32.21 12.79 10.89
C GLU A 93 32.07 11.77 12.03
N LYS A 94 32.41 10.51 11.76
CA LYS A 94 32.45 9.42 12.75
C LYS A 94 33.71 9.45 13.63
N GLY A 95 34.69 10.30 13.32
CA GLY A 95 35.96 10.40 14.05
C GLY A 95 36.96 9.28 13.77
N ILE A 96 36.85 8.61 12.62
CA ILE A 96 37.79 7.58 12.16
C ILE A 96 38.49 8.00 10.86
N SER A 97 39.65 7.41 10.60
CA SER A 97 40.58 7.86 9.55
C SER A 97 40.66 6.95 8.33
N SER A 98 40.13 5.73 8.44
CA SER A 98 40.16 4.73 7.36
C SER A 98 38.92 3.85 7.44
N VAL A 99 38.43 3.44 6.26
CA VAL A 99 37.32 2.48 6.13
C VAL A 99 37.61 1.15 6.83
N THR A 100 38.88 0.75 6.95
CA THR A 100 39.31 -0.47 7.66
C THR A 100 39.08 -0.45 9.17
N GLN A 101 38.73 0.71 9.73
CA GLN A 101 38.36 0.86 11.13
C GLN A 101 36.86 0.65 11.37
N LEU A 102 36.05 0.52 10.32
CA LEU A 102 34.64 0.16 10.43
C LEU A 102 34.50 -1.30 10.87
N THR A 103 33.52 -1.55 11.73
CA THR A 103 33.09 -2.90 12.07
C THR A 103 32.40 -3.56 10.88
N LYS A 104 32.32 -4.89 10.91
CA LYS A 104 31.60 -5.65 9.88
C LYS A 104 30.12 -5.24 9.81
N GLU A 105 29.50 -5.00 10.95
CA GLU A 105 28.10 -4.59 11.07
C GLU A 105 27.87 -3.19 10.46
N GLU A 106 28.83 -2.28 10.58
CA GLU A 106 28.78 -0.97 9.95
C GLU A 106 28.94 -1.07 8.44
N CYS A 107 29.89 -1.89 7.96
CA CYS A 107 30.03 -2.19 6.53
C CYS A 107 28.76 -2.84 5.97
N ASP A 108 28.12 -3.74 6.71
CA ASP A 108 26.83 -4.36 6.35
C ASP A 108 25.71 -3.34 6.23
N THR A 109 25.61 -2.43 7.20
CA THR A 109 24.62 -1.35 7.19
C THR A 109 24.83 -0.41 6.00
N ILE A 110 26.07 0.03 5.74
CA ILE A 110 26.39 0.89 4.61
C ILE A 110 26.04 0.17 3.31
N ALA A 111 26.59 -1.03 3.09
CA ALA A 111 26.38 -1.80 1.87
C ALA A 111 24.90 -2.02 1.56
N LYS A 112 24.12 -2.51 2.53
CA LYS A 112 22.70 -2.82 2.34
C LYS A 112 21.81 -1.60 2.21
N THR A 113 22.21 -0.46 2.80
CA THR A 113 21.46 0.79 2.64
C THR A 113 21.50 1.29 1.20
N HIS A 114 22.64 1.14 0.54
CA HIS A 114 22.91 1.67 -0.80
C HIS A 114 22.43 0.74 -1.94
N LEU A 115 21.78 -0.38 -1.61
CA LEU A 115 21.38 -1.39 -2.58
C LEU A 115 19.88 -1.66 -2.51
N CYS A 116 19.22 -1.61 -3.67
CA CYS A 116 17.84 -2.05 -3.87
C CYS A 116 17.79 -3.19 -4.90
N ASN A 117 16.92 -4.18 -4.69
CA ASN A 117 16.72 -5.32 -5.61
C ASN A 117 15.69 -5.01 -6.72
N ALA A 118 15.88 -3.87 -7.39
CA ALA A 118 15.14 -3.47 -8.57
C ALA A 118 15.92 -2.36 -9.30
N THR A 119 15.64 -2.13 -10.57
CA THR A 119 16.26 -1.05 -11.36
C THR A 119 15.40 0.22 -11.30
N PHE A 120 15.94 1.31 -10.77
CA PHE A 120 15.26 2.60 -10.65
C PHE A 120 16.04 3.69 -11.38
N TYR A 121 15.48 4.22 -12.45
CA TYR A 121 16.02 5.42 -13.12
C TYR A 121 15.40 6.68 -12.54
N CYS A 122 16.15 7.78 -12.48
CA CYS A 122 15.67 9.04 -11.89
C CYS A 122 14.41 9.58 -12.59
N LYS A 123 14.25 9.30 -13.90
CA LYS A 123 13.07 9.68 -14.69
C LYS A 123 11.77 8.94 -14.28
N ASP A 124 11.90 7.77 -13.64
CA ASP A 124 10.78 6.91 -13.25
C ASP A 124 10.40 7.12 -11.78
N LEU A 125 11.10 8.04 -11.09
CA LEU A 125 10.91 8.38 -9.69
C LEU A 125 10.25 9.74 -9.54
N GLN A 126 9.51 9.87 -8.44
CA GLN A 126 8.86 11.09 -7.99
C GLN A 126 9.16 11.29 -6.50
N ASP A 127 9.02 12.53 -6.03
CA ASP A 127 9.28 12.85 -4.62
C ASP A 127 8.50 11.91 -3.67
N GLY A 128 9.23 11.32 -2.72
CA GLY A 128 8.74 10.32 -1.78
C GLY A 128 9.62 9.06 -1.75
N ALA A 129 9.07 7.95 -1.25
CA ALA A 129 9.83 6.71 -1.15
C ALA A 129 10.10 6.05 -2.50
N PHE A 130 11.22 5.34 -2.58
CA PHE A 130 11.45 4.39 -3.66
C PHE A 130 10.36 3.30 -3.68
N PRO A 131 10.02 2.73 -4.86
CA PRO A 131 8.96 1.71 -4.98
C PRO A 131 9.20 0.45 -4.14
N TYR A 132 10.46 0.11 -3.88
CA TYR A 132 10.86 -1.04 -3.07
C TYR A 132 11.84 -0.61 -1.97
N PRO A 133 11.83 -1.30 -0.82
CA PRO A 133 12.83 -1.07 0.21
C PRO A 133 14.22 -1.53 -0.26
N ASN A 134 15.25 -0.99 0.39
CA ASN A 134 16.62 -1.46 0.27
C ASN A 134 16.82 -2.82 0.95
N LEU A 135 18.05 -3.35 0.94
CA LEU A 135 18.38 -4.64 1.55
C LEU A 135 18.29 -4.66 3.10
N LEU A 136 17.95 -3.54 3.75
CA LEU A 136 17.63 -3.46 5.18
C LEU A 136 16.12 -3.46 5.48
N ASP A 137 15.26 -3.73 4.49
CA ASP A 137 13.80 -3.60 4.59
C ASP A 137 13.34 -2.15 4.89
N ARG A 138 14.13 -1.15 4.46
CA ARG A 138 13.85 0.27 4.67
C ARG A 138 13.65 0.99 3.35
N TYR A 139 12.65 1.86 3.28
CA TYR A 139 12.48 2.73 2.13
C TYR A 139 13.52 3.85 2.16
N LEU A 140 14.19 4.05 1.04
CA LEU A 140 14.91 5.28 0.77
C LEU A 140 13.91 6.35 0.29
N THR A 141 14.26 7.63 0.48
CA THR A 141 13.46 8.76 -0.01
C THR A 141 14.17 9.41 -1.19
N TYR A 142 13.45 9.65 -2.28
CA TYR A 142 13.86 10.43 -3.43
C TYR A 142 13.26 11.83 -3.35
N SER A 143 14.03 12.84 -3.72
CA SER A 143 13.57 14.23 -3.83
C SER A 143 14.33 14.96 -4.93
N THR A 144 13.70 15.98 -5.48
CA THR A 144 14.31 16.87 -6.48
C THR A 144 14.40 18.29 -5.94
N ASP A 145 15.44 19.02 -6.32
CA ASP A 145 15.68 20.41 -5.92
C ASP A 145 16.13 21.22 -7.14
N SER A 146 15.99 22.54 -7.10
CA SER A 146 16.45 23.45 -8.14
C SER A 146 17.69 24.20 -7.68
N ALA A 147 18.82 23.98 -8.35
CA ALA A 147 20.06 24.71 -8.12
C ALA A 147 20.40 25.60 -9.30
N ILE A 148 21.30 26.56 -9.06
CA ILE A 148 21.96 27.32 -10.11
C ILE A 148 23.39 26.79 -10.19
N ASN A 149 23.78 26.28 -11.36
CA ASN A 149 25.12 25.77 -11.57
C ASN A 149 26.15 26.92 -11.70
N GLU A 150 27.43 26.56 -11.76
CA GLU A 150 28.53 27.52 -11.85
C GLU A 150 28.44 28.46 -13.06
N ASN A 151 27.72 28.06 -14.10
CA ASN A 151 27.49 28.84 -15.32
C ASN A 151 26.23 29.74 -15.24
N GLY A 152 25.56 29.80 -14.09
CA GLY A 152 24.34 30.58 -13.89
C GLY A 152 23.08 29.96 -14.51
N ALA A 153 23.13 28.69 -14.93
CA ALA A 153 21.98 27.98 -15.48
C ALA A 153 21.24 27.18 -14.40
N PHE A 154 19.92 27.06 -14.54
CA PHE A 154 19.12 26.18 -13.69
C PHE A 154 19.48 24.73 -13.94
N GLU A 155 19.69 23.99 -12.85
CA GLU A 155 19.96 22.57 -12.83
C GLU A 155 19.05 21.89 -11.80
N VAL A 156 18.56 20.71 -12.14
CA VAL A 156 17.79 19.88 -11.21
C VAL A 156 18.78 19.00 -10.44
N VAL A 157 18.77 19.12 -9.12
CA VAL A 157 19.55 18.26 -8.23
C VAL A 157 18.65 17.13 -7.76
N TYR A 158 19.16 15.91 -7.85
CA TYR A 158 18.48 14.70 -7.39
C TYR A 158 19.09 14.26 -6.07
N LYS A 159 18.25 13.95 -5.07
CA LYS A 159 18.74 13.58 -3.73
C LYS A 159 18.09 12.29 -3.22
N VAL A 160 18.89 11.52 -2.49
CA VAL A 160 18.52 10.30 -1.77
C VAL A 160 18.61 10.57 -0.27
N ASN A 161 17.56 10.21 0.48
CA ASN A 161 17.39 10.52 1.90
C ASN A 161 17.73 11.96 2.24
N THR A 162 17.29 12.89 1.39
CA THR A 162 17.41 14.34 1.56
C THR A 162 18.84 14.91 1.48
N LEU A 163 19.84 14.24 2.03
CA LEU A 163 21.19 14.77 2.21
C LEU A 163 22.19 14.30 1.14
N SER A 164 21.96 13.14 0.51
CA SER A 164 22.90 12.55 -0.46
C SER A 164 22.50 12.93 -1.88
N SER A 165 23.33 13.75 -2.56
CA SER A 165 23.05 14.18 -3.93
C SER A 165 23.56 13.15 -4.92
N ILE A 166 22.77 12.86 -5.94
CA ILE A 166 23.19 12.06 -7.09
C ILE A 166 23.95 12.97 -8.05
N ILE A 167 25.26 12.77 -8.16
CA ILE A 167 26.16 13.59 -8.99
C ILE A 167 26.33 13.05 -10.41
N GLU A 168 26.24 11.72 -10.58
CA GLU A 168 26.10 11.07 -11.88
C GLU A 168 25.01 10.02 -11.75
N ARG A 169 24.11 9.95 -12.73
CA ARG A 169 22.87 9.18 -12.63
C ARG A 169 22.65 8.30 -13.84
N ASP A 170 21.84 7.27 -13.62
CA ASP A 170 21.29 6.42 -14.67
C ASP A 170 22.36 5.61 -15.44
N ASP A 171 23.52 5.32 -14.82
CA ASP A 171 24.57 4.48 -15.41
C ASP A 171 24.09 3.03 -15.52
N THR A 172 23.71 2.63 -16.72
CA THR A 172 23.13 1.31 -16.97
C THR A 172 24.22 0.24 -17.00
N VAL A 173 24.02 -0.81 -16.21
CA VAL A 173 24.88 -2.00 -16.11
C VAL A 173 24.08 -3.26 -16.44
N THR A 174 24.78 -4.36 -16.70
CA THR A 174 24.18 -5.67 -17.09
C THR A 174 23.18 -6.22 -16.08
N ASN A 175 23.35 -5.88 -14.80
CA ASN A 175 22.49 -6.33 -13.71
C ASN A 175 21.81 -5.16 -12.97
N GLY A 176 21.55 -4.04 -13.66
CA GLY A 176 20.76 -2.93 -13.12
C GLY A 176 21.29 -1.54 -13.47
N VAL A 177 21.36 -0.65 -12.47
CA VAL A 177 21.75 0.75 -12.61
C VAL A 177 22.62 1.22 -11.43
N VAL A 178 23.60 2.07 -11.72
CA VAL A 178 24.43 2.76 -10.72
C VAL A 178 24.10 4.25 -10.72
N HIS A 179 23.99 4.84 -9.53
CA HIS A 179 23.89 6.28 -9.31
C HIS A 179 25.05 6.68 -8.40
N ILE A 180 25.94 7.55 -8.88
CA ILE A 180 27.07 8.02 -8.10
C ILE A 180 26.58 9.12 -7.15
N VAL A 181 26.92 9.01 -5.87
CA VAL A 181 26.47 9.97 -4.84
C VAL A 181 27.62 10.67 -4.12
N ASP A 182 27.39 11.92 -3.72
CA ASP A 182 28.37 12.79 -3.03
C ASP A 182 28.45 12.58 -1.51
N ARG A 183 27.51 11.82 -0.94
CA ARG A 183 27.48 11.46 0.48
C ARG A 183 27.01 10.03 0.69
N VAL A 184 27.56 9.40 1.73
CA VAL A 184 27.07 8.11 2.22
C VAL A 184 25.64 8.26 2.72
N VAL A 185 24.72 7.46 2.18
CA VAL A 185 23.35 7.35 2.67
C VAL A 185 23.39 6.60 4.01
N VAL A 186 23.13 7.32 5.10
CA VAL A 186 23.11 6.77 6.45
C VAL A 186 21.66 6.61 6.89
N PRO A 187 21.20 5.40 7.21
CA PRO A 187 19.83 5.21 7.66
C PRO A 187 19.70 5.65 9.13
N SER A 188 18.63 6.35 9.50
CA SER A 188 18.39 6.75 10.88
C SER A 188 18.15 5.53 11.78
N ASN A 189 18.92 5.35 12.85
CA ASN A 189 18.72 4.28 13.84
C ASN A 189 17.84 4.72 15.03
N ARG A 190 17.25 5.92 14.94
CA ARG A 190 16.37 6.50 15.96
C ARG A 190 14.94 6.01 15.79
N PHE A 191 14.21 5.81 16.88
CA PHE A 191 12.75 5.69 16.77
C PHE A 191 12.14 7.03 16.37
N LEU A 192 10.93 7.00 15.80
CA LEU A 192 10.23 8.19 15.33
C LEU A 192 10.22 9.36 16.33
N PRO A 193 9.85 9.18 17.61
CA PRO A 193 9.85 10.30 18.57
C PRO A 193 11.24 10.90 18.78
N ASP A 194 12.29 10.07 18.88
CA ASP A 194 13.67 10.54 19.05
C ASP A 194 14.14 11.31 17.81
N ARG A 195 13.76 10.86 16.61
CA ARG A 195 14.09 11.54 15.36
C ARG A 195 13.39 12.89 15.26
N MET A 196 12.13 12.96 15.68
CA MET A 196 11.38 14.21 15.72
C MET A 196 11.98 15.19 16.74
N GLU A 197 12.43 14.72 17.91
CA GLU A 197 13.05 15.57 18.95
C GLU A 197 14.32 16.29 18.46
N GLU A 198 15.07 15.69 17.52
CA GLU A 198 16.25 16.29 16.89
C GLU A 198 15.92 17.43 15.91
N ASP A 199 14.65 17.60 15.52
CA ASP A 199 14.22 18.57 14.52
C ASP A 199 13.91 19.95 15.14
N PRO A 200 14.68 21.00 14.82
CA PRO A 200 14.48 22.33 15.38
C PRO A 200 13.24 23.05 14.85
N LEU A 201 12.56 22.54 13.82
CA LEU A 201 11.37 23.19 13.25
C LEU A 201 10.08 22.84 13.99
N ILE A 202 10.05 21.84 14.87
CA ILE A 202 8.80 21.26 15.41
C ILE A 202 8.83 21.18 16.94
N THR A 203 9.48 22.13 17.62
CA THR A 203 9.72 22.06 19.06
C THR A 203 8.44 22.12 19.89
N ILE A 204 7.43 22.88 19.45
CA ILE A 204 6.13 22.99 20.14
C ILE A 204 5.37 21.66 20.07
N PHE A 205 5.32 21.03 18.90
CA PHE A 205 4.66 19.73 18.72
C PHE A 205 5.36 18.64 19.53
N ASN A 206 6.70 18.58 19.50
CA ASN A 206 7.47 17.61 20.27
C ASN A 206 7.23 17.74 21.78
N ALA A 207 7.14 18.97 22.29
CA ALA A 207 6.82 19.22 23.69
C ALA A 207 5.41 18.68 24.04
N ALA A 208 4.44 18.78 23.12
CA ALA A 208 3.11 18.19 23.29
C ALA A 208 3.12 16.66 23.20
N LEU A 209 3.89 16.10 22.26
CA LEU A 209 4.08 14.66 22.09
C LEU A 209 4.63 14.01 23.38
N ALA A 210 5.63 14.66 23.99
CA ALA A 210 6.20 14.23 25.25
C ALA A 210 5.23 14.40 26.43
N LEU A 211 4.56 15.55 26.55
CA LEU A 211 3.62 15.81 27.64
C LEU A 211 2.42 14.84 27.65
N THR A 212 1.97 14.43 26.46
CA THR A 212 0.84 13.50 26.29
C THR A 212 1.22 12.02 26.40
N GLN A 213 2.52 11.71 26.53
CA GLN A 213 3.08 10.35 26.47
C GLN A 213 2.68 9.59 25.18
N MET A 214 2.41 10.32 24.09
CA MET A 214 2.17 9.69 22.80
C MET A 214 3.46 9.14 22.19
N ASN A 215 4.63 9.69 22.54
CA ASN A 215 5.95 9.15 22.18
C ASN A 215 6.11 7.67 22.59
N ASP A 216 5.63 7.27 23.78
CA ASP A 216 5.70 5.88 24.26
C ASP A 216 4.87 4.92 23.37
N SER A 217 3.88 5.45 22.65
CA SER A 217 3.08 4.66 21.70
C SER A 217 3.76 4.50 20.34
N LEU A 218 4.87 5.21 20.09
CA LEU A 218 5.60 5.27 18.83
C LEU A 218 6.97 4.56 18.86
N ILE A 219 7.26 3.74 19.88
CA ILE A 219 8.54 3.01 20.01
C ILE A 219 8.47 1.53 19.63
N ALA A 220 7.27 1.00 19.34
CA ALA A 220 7.14 -0.37 18.86
C ALA A 220 7.82 -0.51 17.48
N TYR A 221 8.43 -1.67 17.21
CA TYR A 221 9.16 -1.87 15.95
C TYR A 221 8.92 -3.21 15.29
N MET A 222 9.06 -4.31 16.02
CA MET A 222 8.90 -5.65 15.46
C MET A 222 8.32 -6.58 16.51
N ASP A 223 7.45 -7.48 16.09
CA ASP A 223 6.94 -8.57 16.93
C ASP A 223 7.99 -9.69 17.03
N PRO A 224 8.66 -9.87 18.18
CA PRO A 224 9.68 -10.89 18.34
C PRO A 224 9.09 -12.30 18.45
N THR A 225 7.77 -12.43 18.61
CA THR A 225 7.08 -13.71 18.78
C THR A 225 6.55 -14.27 17.46
N TYR A 226 6.49 -13.45 16.41
CA TYR A 226 6.06 -13.89 15.09
C TYR A 226 7.11 -14.79 14.44
N VAL A 227 6.67 -15.95 13.96
CA VAL A 227 7.49 -16.89 13.20
C VAL A 227 6.89 -17.03 11.81
N SER A 228 7.69 -16.72 10.79
CA SER A 228 7.26 -16.82 9.39
C SER A 228 6.81 -18.26 9.05
N PRO A 229 5.63 -18.43 8.44
CA PRO A 229 5.17 -19.72 7.94
C PRO A 229 5.91 -20.14 6.67
N ALA A 230 6.83 -19.33 6.13
CA ALA A 230 7.71 -19.69 5.01
C ALA A 230 8.60 -20.93 5.27
N TYR A 231 8.64 -21.41 6.52
CA TYR A 231 9.30 -22.64 6.94
C TYR A 231 8.33 -23.82 7.16
N ASP A 232 7.03 -23.64 6.92
CA ASP A 232 6.03 -24.70 7.01
C ASP A 232 6.17 -25.65 5.80
N SER A 233 6.48 -26.91 6.07
CA SER A 233 6.83 -27.95 5.09
C SER A 233 5.65 -28.46 4.26
N LEU A 234 4.43 -27.95 4.50
CA LEU A 234 3.19 -28.36 3.83
C LEU A 234 2.86 -27.56 2.57
N LEU A 235 3.66 -26.55 2.25
CA LEU A 235 3.50 -25.76 1.05
C LEU A 235 4.47 -26.28 -0.03
N ILE A 236 3.97 -26.50 -1.25
CA ILE A 236 4.85 -26.80 -2.40
C ILE A 236 5.59 -25.51 -2.73
N CYS A 237 6.74 -25.35 -2.07
CA CYS A 237 7.55 -24.16 -2.15
C CYS A 237 8.58 -24.30 -3.27
N PHE A 238 8.60 -23.36 -4.21
CA PHE A 238 9.72 -23.19 -5.13
C PHE A 238 10.52 -21.96 -4.73
N LYS A 239 11.85 -22.03 -4.81
CA LYS A 239 12.71 -20.86 -4.61
C LYS A 239 12.69 -20.03 -5.90
N GLN A 240 12.07 -18.86 -5.85
CA GLN A 240 12.28 -17.79 -6.82
C GLN A 240 12.78 -16.58 -6.04
N THR A 241 13.86 -15.95 -6.51
CA THR A 241 14.46 -14.74 -5.89
C THR A 241 14.76 -14.84 -4.38
N GLY A 242 15.05 -16.05 -3.87
CA GLY A 242 15.42 -16.25 -2.46
C GLY A 242 14.26 -16.37 -1.47
N ARG A 243 12.99 -16.27 -1.90
CA ARG A 243 11.80 -16.40 -1.04
C ARG A 243 11.09 -17.75 -1.22
N THR A 244 10.45 -18.22 -0.14
CA THR A 244 9.54 -19.37 -0.17
C THR A 244 8.18 -18.91 -0.71
N ALA A 245 7.75 -19.40 -1.88
CA ALA A 245 6.48 -19.04 -2.51
C ALA A 245 5.51 -20.22 -2.68
N ILE A 246 4.20 -19.96 -2.56
CA ILE A 246 3.12 -20.90 -2.88
C ILE A 246 2.48 -20.49 -4.21
N ARG A 247 1.94 -21.44 -4.98
CA ARG A 247 1.08 -21.10 -6.11
C ARG A 247 -0.30 -20.63 -5.61
N TYR A 248 -0.58 -19.33 -5.73
CA TYR A 248 -1.87 -18.70 -5.43
C TYR A 248 -2.69 -18.56 -6.72
N SER A 249 -3.98 -18.87 -6.72
CA SER A 249 -4.83 -18.71 -7.91
C SER A 249 -6.19 -18.12 -7.57
N THR A 250 -6.66 -17.22 -8.43
CA THR A 250 -7.99 -16.60 -8.42
C THR A 250 -8.95 -17.24 -9.43
N GLY A 251 -8.68 -18.50 -9.81
CA GLY A 251 -9.44 -19.23 -10.84
C GLY A 251 -9.06 -18.81 -12.27
N TYR A 252 -8.73 -17.54 -12.47
CA TYR A 252 -8.33 -16.95 -13.75
C TYR A 252 -6.82 -16.72 -13.82
N GLU A 253 -6.27 -16.09 -12.78
CA GLU A 253 -4.84 -15.84 -12.68
C GLU A 253 -4.19 -16.81 -11.70
N THR A 254 -2.91 -17.03 -11.94
CA THR A 254 -2.06 -17.76 -11.01
C THR A 254 -0.81 -16.95 -10.76
N GLU A 255 -0.54 -16.70 -9.48
CA GLU A 255 0.51 -15.84 -8.98
C GLU A 255 1.32 -16.60 -7.92
N ASN A 256 2.45 -16.02 -7.53
CA ASN A 256 3.23 -16.56 -6.42
C ASN A 256 2.79 -15.87 -5.12
N GLY A 257 2.28 -16.62 -4.16
CA GLY A 257 1.96 -16.12 -2.83
C GLY A 257 3.16 -16.22 -1.89
N THR A 258 3.47 -15.16 -1.13
CA THR A 258 4.47 -15.19 -0.05
C THR A 258 3.85 -14.73 1.26
N PHE A 259 4.46 -15.09 2.39
CA PHE A 259 4.10 -14.54 3.70
C PHE A 259 5.20 -13.59 4.18
N PRO A 260 4.87 -12.54 4.94
CA PRO A 260 5.88 -11.69 5.57
C PRO A 260 6.80 -12.52 6.47
N ASP A 261 8.11 -12.28 6.38
CA ASP A 261 9.10 -12.96 7.22
C ASP A 261 9.13 -12.40 8.65
N LYS A 262 8.75 -11.13 8.78
CA LYS A 262 8.68 -10.39 10.04
C LYS A 262 7.38 -9.59 10.07
N ARG A 263 6.90 -9.32 11.27
CA ARG A 263 5.80 -8.40 11.52
C ARG A 263 6.36 -7.11 12.12
N TYR A 264 6.27 -6.01 11.39
CA TYR A 264 6.75 -4.71 11.83
C TYR A 264 5.61 -3.82 12.35
N PHE A 265 5.89 -3.06 13.40
CA PHE A 265 5.09 -1.92 13.85
C PHE A 265 5.81 -0.66 13.38
N LYS A 266 5.10 0.18 12.63
CA LYS A 266 5.65 1.41 12.10
C LYS A 266 4.63 2.54 12.17
N PHE A 267 5.09 3.77 12.02
CA PHE A 267 4.28 4.95 12.30
C PHE A 267 4.48 6.07 11.26
N THR A 268 3.47 6.92 11.15
CA THR A 268 3.56 8.19 10.42
C THR A 268 3.06 9.30 11.33
N ALA A 269 3.80 10.41 11.43
CA ALA A 269 3.33 11.62 12.09
C ALA A 269 3.14 12.75 11.07
N PHE A 270 2.10 13.56 11.24
CA PHE A 270 1.91 14.80 10.50
C PHE A 270 2.13 15.95 11.48
N VAL A 271 3.04 16.88 11.18
CA VAL A 271 3.55 17.79 12.21
C VAL A 271 3.61 19.20 11.67
N GLU A 272 3.04 20.15 12.41
CA GLU A 272 3.17 21.56 12.09
C GLU A 272 4.53 22.10 12.53
N PRO A 273 5.26 22.81 11.65
CA PRO A 273 6.36 23.63 12.08
C PRO A 273 5.94 24.68 13.12
N ASP A 274 6.87 25.07 14.00
CA ASP A 274 6.68 26.14 14.99
C ASP A 274 6.22 27.44 14.33
N SER A 275 6.65 27.72 13.09
CA SER A 275 6.19 28.88 12.31
C SER A 275 4.68 28.86 12.02
N ILE A 276 4.09 27.68 11.83
CA ILE A 276 2.65 27.51 11.62
C ILE A 276 1.89 27.71 12.94
N PHE A 277 2.41 27.19 14.06
CA PHE A 277 1.86 27.48 15.38
C PHE A 277 1.90 28.99 15.70
N ILE A 278 3.04 29.64 15.49
CA ILE A 278 3.24 31.07 15.75
C ILE A 278 2.29 31.92 14.89
N ALA A 279 2.12 31.57 13.61
CA ALA A 279 1.17 32.25 12.72
C ALA A 279 -0.28 32.17 13.21
N ASN A 280 -0.61 31.15 14.01
CA ASN A 280 -1.91 30.94 14.65
C ASN A 280 -1.96 31.43 16.11
N GLY A 281 -0.96 32.20 16.55
CA GLY A 281 -0.90 32.78 17.90
C GLY A 281 -0.54 31.78 18.99
N ILE A 282 0.17 30.69 18.64
CA ILE A 282 0.64 29.65 19.54
C ILE A 282 2.18 29.69 19.57
N ASN A 283 2.75 30.24 20.63
CA ASN A 283 4.20 30.46 20.74
C ASN A 283 4.89 29.44 21.64
N ASN A 284 4.13 28.60 22.36
CA ASN A 284 4.64 27.63 23.32
C ASN A 284 3.60 26.54 23.61
N LEU A 285 4.04 25.49 24.30
CA LEU A 285 3.20 24.35 24.69
C LEU A 285 1.95 24.74 25.49
N GLU A 286 2.05 25.72 26.39
CA GLU A 286 0.93 26.12 27.24
C GLU A 286 -0.18 26.83 26.44
N GLU A 287 0.21 27.63 25.44
CA GLU A 287 -0.75 28.20 24.49
C GLU A 287 -1.38 27.12 23.61
N LEU A 288 -0.61 26.10 23.18
CA LEU A 288 -1.16 24.96 22.45
C LEU A 288 -2.17 24.18 23.31
N ARG A 289 -1.89 23.96 24.60
CA ARG A 289 -2.83 23.31 25.54
C ARG A 289 -4.16 24.04 25.62
N LYS A 290 -4.13 25.36 25.76
CA LYS A 290 -5.34 26.19 25.80
C LYS A 290 -6.10 26.14 24.48
N LYS A 291 -5.39 26.19 23.35
CA LYS A 291 -6.03 26.05 22.03
C LYS A 291 -6.65 24.68 21.83
N ALA A 292 -6.00 23.61 22.28
CA ALA A 292 -6.59 22.28 22.23
C ALA A 292 -7.89 22.22 23.05
N GLU A 293 -7.92 22.79 24.26
CA GLU A 293 -9.14 22.87 25.08
C GLU A 293 -10.26 23.67 24.39
N GLU A 294 -9.93 24.79 23.73
CA GLU A 294 -10.88 25.55 22.90
C GLU A 294 -11.46 24.67 21.76
N TRP A 295 -10.61 23.93 21.05
CA TRP A 295 -11.01 23.13 19.89
C TRP A 295 -11.80 21.86 20.23
N TYR A 296 -11.43 21.15 21.30
CA TYR A 296 -11.94 19.80 21.59
C TYR A 296 -12.86 19.73 22.82
N ALA A 297 -12.93 20.79 23.63
CA ALA A 297 -13.70 20.81 24.87
C ALA A 297 -14.47 22.13 25.09
N ASN A 298 -14.61 22.96 24.06
CA ASN A 298 -15.31 24.26 24.13
C ASN A 298 -14.80 25.15 25.28
N GLY A 299 -13.50 25.10 25.56
CA GLY A 299 -12.87 25.93 26.59
C GLY A 299 -12.92 25.35 28.01
N HIS A 300 -13.35 24.10 28.20
CA HIS A 300 -13.29 23.43 29.51
C HIS A 300 -13.06 21.92 29.38
N ASP A 301 -11.81 21.50 29.55
CA ASP A 301 -11.41 20.09 29.51
C ASP A 301 -11.38 19.47 30.91
N GLU A 302 -12.28 18.50 31.15
CA GLU A 302 -12.34 17.76 32.42
C GLU A 302 -11.04 16.99 32.74
N TYR A 303 -10.20 16.74 31.74
CA TYR A 303 -8.93 16.00 31.86
C TYR A 303 -7.72 16.93 31.71
N TYR A 304 -7.88 18.25 31.83
CA TYR A 304 -6.80 19.22 31.56
C TYR A 304 -5.51 18.96 32.36
N ASP A 305 -5.66 18.53 33.61
CA ASP A 305 -4.56 18.24 34.54
C ASP A 305 -3.91 16.86 34.32
N ASP A 306 -4.50 15.99 33.49
CA ASP A 306 -3.93 14.70 33.08
C ASP A 306 -3.79 14.63 31.55
N PRO A 307 -2.69 15.18 30.99
CA PRO A 307 -2.46 15.16 29.54
C PRO A 307 -2.22 13.76 28.96
N THR A 308 -2.05 12.74 29.81
CA THR A 308 -1.85 11.34 29.37
C THR A 308 -3.17 10.62 29.10
N ASP A 309 -4.29 11.12 29.66
CA ASP A 309 -5.62 10.58 29.40
C ASP A 309 -5.99 10.81 27.92
N ARG A 310 -6.45 9.75 27.24
CA ARG A 310 -6.86 9.81 25.82
C ARG A 310 -8.04 10.75 25.56
N ARG A 311 -8.76 11.17 26.60
CA ARG A 311 -9.88 12.13 26.51
C ARG A 311 -9.42 13.58 26.62
N ASN A 312 -8.22 13.83 27.14
CA ASN A 312 -7.60 15.15 27.20
C ASN A 312 -7.48 15.76 25.80
N SER A 313 -7.72 17.06 25.71
CA SER A 313 -7.80 17.82 24.46
C SER A 313 -6.46 17.91 23.75
N LEU A 314 -5.35 18.12 24.49
CA LEU A 314 -4.01 18.07 23.91
C LEU A 314 -3.70 16.65 23.43
N ASN A 315 -4.08 15.61 24.18
CA ASN A 315 -3.89 14.22 23.76
C ASN A 315 -4.67 13.91 22.48
N LYS A 316 -5.93 14.34 22.37
CA LYS A 316 -6.74 14.22 21.15
C LYS A 316 -6.09 14.96 19.97
N PHE A 317 -5.64 16.19 20.19
CA PHE A 317 -4.89 16.95 19.18
C PHE A 317 -3.68 16.13 18.70
N VAL A 318 -2.74 15.77 19.60
CA VAL A 318 -1.52 15.04 19.23
C VAL A 318 -1.82 13.69 18.59
N SER A 319 -2.72 12.88 19.16
CA SER A 319 -3.00 11.53 18.66
C SER A 319 -3.72 11.52 17.31
N TYR A 320 -4.43 12.60 16.94
CA TYR A 320 -5.02 12.76 15.62
C TYR A 320 -3.97 12.90 14.50
N HIS A 321 -2.78 13.37 14.85
CA HIS A 321 -1.66 13.58 13.92
C HIS A 321 -0.86 12.31 13.65
N LEU A 322 -1.22 11.18 14.27
CA LEU A 322 -0.42 9.97 14.27
C LEU A 322 -1.17 8.81 13.62
N LEU A 323 -0.49 8.06 12.77
CA LEU A 323 -0.98 6.84 12.14
C LEU A 323 -0.17 5.62 12.57
N PRO A 324 -0.81 4.46 12.83
CA PRO A 324 -0.13 3.20 13.20
C PRO A 324 0.49 2.45 12.00
N MET A 325 0.86 3.15 10.93
CA MET A 325 1.52 2.59 9.75
C MET A 325 2.50 3.59 9.14
N GLU A 326 3.55 3.09 8.49
CA GLU A 326 4.50 3.92 7.74
C GLU A 326 3.95 4.22 6.34
N LEU A 327 3.77 5.50 6.03
CA LEU A 327 3.36 5.99 4.73
C LEU A 327 4.32 7.11 4.32
N SER A 328 5.09 6.85 3.28
CA SER A 328 5.93 7.88 2.66
C SER A 328 5.08 8.85 1.85
N TYR A 329 5.61 10.02 1.52
CA TYR A 329 4.84 11.10 0.87
C TYR A 329 4.04 10.61 -0.35
N ASN A 330 4.64 9.77 -1.20
CA ASN A 330 4.03 9.15 -2.39
C ASN A 330 3.23 7.85 -2.14
N GLN A 331 3.22 7.36 -0.91
CA GLN A 331 2.44 6.20 -0.46
C GLN A 331 1.18 6.61 0.32
N LEU A 332 1.10 7.88 0.77
CA LEU A 332 -0.07 8.46 1.45
C LEU A 332 -1.37 8.28 0.64
N THR A 333 -1.26 8.37 -0.67
CA THR A 333 -2.26 7.93 -1.66
C THR A 333 -1.52 7.35 -2.86
N THR A 334 -2.19 6.59 -3.73
CA THR A 334 -1.54 6.19 -4.99
C THR A 334 -1.11 7.40 -5.82
N SER A 335 0.18 7.45 -6.15
CA SER A 335 0.76 8.48 -7.01
C SER A 335 1.22 7.94 -8.36
N GLN A 336 1.00 6.65 -8.63
CA GLN A 336 1.45 6.00 -9.86
C GLN A 336 0.77 6.56 -11.10
N ASP A 337 1.56 6.98 -12.09
CA ASP A 337 1.08 7.61 -13.32
C ASP A 337 0.12 6.72 -14.12
N TYR A 338 0.34 5.41 -14.12
CA TYR A 338 -0.57 4.48 -14.77
C TYR A 338 -1.97 4.51 -14.14
N ILE A 339 -2.06 4.49 -12.81
CA ILE A 339 -3.34 4.55 -12.08
C ILE A 339 -4.01 5.91 -12.28
N LYS A 340 -3.24 6.99 -12.12
CA LYS A 340 -3.68 8.37 -12.35
C LYS A 340 -4.27 8.58 -13.75
N THR A 341 -3.71 7.92 -14.76
CA THR A 341 -4.12 8.11 -16.16
C THR A 341 -5.27 7.20 -16.55
N ASN A 342 -5.30 5.96 -16.03
CA ASN A 342 -6.19 4.91 -16.56
C ASN A 342 -7.33 4.50 -15.62
N PHE A 343 -7.32 4.93 -14.35
CA PHE A 343 -8.31 4.50 -13.35
C PHE A 343 -9.14 5.65 -12.77
N VAL A 344 -8.77 6.91 -13.00
CA VAL A 344 -9.35 8.06 -12.29
C VAL A 344 -9.93 9.06 -13.27
N THR A 345 -11.18 9.44 -13.04
CA THR A 345 -11.81 10.57 -13.73
C THR A 345 -11.59 11.83 -12.90
N TRP A 346 -10.51 12.56 -13.19
CA TRP A 346 -10.08 13.73 -12.42
C TRP A 346 -11.12 14.85 -12.26
N ASP A 347 -12.08 14.95 -13.18
CA ASP A 347 -13.16 15.95 -13.10
C ASP A 347 -14.30 15.52 -12.17
N ALA A 348 -14.25 14.29 -11.64
CA ALA A 348 -15.29 13.71 -10.78
C ALA A 348 -14.85 13.49 -9.33
N ILE A 349 -13.55 13.22 -9.08
CA ILE A 349 -13.03 12.95 -7.74
C ILE A 349 -11.53 13.24 -7.65
N ASP A 350 -11.06 13.56 -6.44
CA ASP A 350 -9.65 13.44 -6.07
C ASP A 350 -9.31 11.96 -5.82
N ILE A 351 -8.07 11.55 -6.08
CA ILE A 351 -7.61 10.25 -5.56
C ILE A 351 -7.61 10.35 -4.04
N GLU A 352 -8.19 9.39 -3.34
CA GLU A 352 -8.25 9.44 -1.88
C GLU A 352 -8.07 8.07 -1.23
N ASP A 353 -7.54 8.10 -0.02
CA ASP A 353 -7.50 6.98 0.92
C ASP A 353 -7.96 7.44 2.31
N TRP A 354 -8.49 6.49 3.07
CA TRP A 354 -9.01 6.70 4.41
C TRP A 354 -8.19 5.90 5.41
N TYR A 355 -7.77 6.57 6.48
CA TYR A 355 -6.94 5.99 7.54
C TYR A 355 -7.55 6.28 8.91
N GLU A 356 -7.55 5.27 9.78
CA GLU A 356 -7.84 5.48 11.20
C GLU A 356 -6.58 6.00 11.90
N THR A 357 -6.75 7.05 12.70
CA THR A 357 -5.65 7.68 13.42
C THR A 357 -5.43 7.03 14.79
N MET A 358 -4.38 7.42 15.50
CA MET A 358 -4.16 6.97 16.88
C MET A 358 -5.06 7.67 17.89
N MET A 359 -5.78 8.75 17.52
CA MET A 359 -6.87 9.30 18.33
C MET A 359 -8.05 8.31 18.28
N PRO A 360 -8.56 7.84 19.44
CA PRO A 360 -9.64 6.86 19.48
C PRO A 360 -10.86 7.29 18.66
N HIS A 361 -11.36 6.37 17.83
CA HIS A 361 -12.52 6.55 16.95
C HIS A 361 -12.45 7.77 16.02
N SER A 362 -11.28 8.02 15.44
CA SER A 362 -11.12 9.09 14.46
C SER A 362 -10.55 8.58 13.15
N VAL A 363 -10.96 9.23 12.07
CA VAL A 363 -10.43 8.99 10.73
C VAL A 363 -9.84 10.27 10.15
N MET A 364 -8.90 10.11 9.24
CA MET A 364 -8.48 11.16 8.33
C MET A 364 -8.62 10.66 6.89
N ARG A 365 -8.98 11.59 6.01
CA ARG A 365 -8.92 11.37 4.56
C ARG A 365 -7.66 12.00 4.04
N ILE A 366 -6.86 11.27 3.27
CA ILE A 366 -5.78 11.86 2.50
C ILE A 366 -6.19 11.87 1.03
N SER A 367 -6.06 13.04 0.39
CA SER A 367 -6.45 13.26 -0.99
C SER A 367 -5.27 13.74 -1.82
N TYR A 368 -5.22 13.29 -3.07
CA TYR A 368 -4.29 13.70 -4.10
C TYR A 368 -5.08 14.22 -5.31
N PRO A 369 -5.41 15.54 -5.33
CA PRO A 369 -6.03 16.20 -6.46
C PRO A 369 -5.12 16.25 -7.70
N LYS A 370 -5.74 16.53 -8.85
CA LYS A 370 -5.06 16.75 -10.14
C LYS A 370 -3.94 17.81 -10.08
N SER A 371 -3.98 18.72 -9.10
CA SER A 371 -2.99 19.79 -8.92
C SER A 371 -1.61 19.30 -8.49
N GLY A 372 -1.47 18.09 -7.91
CA GLY A 372 -0.16 17.49 -7.63
C GLY A 372 0.27 17.44 -6.16
N ASP A 373 -0.41 18.13 -5.24
CA ASP A 373 -0.12 18.10 -3.80
C ASP A 373 -1.00 17.10 -3.04
N ARG A 374 -0.62 16.77 -1.80
CA ARG A 374 -1.39 15.87 -0.93
C ARG A 374 -2.00 16.67 0.20
N PHE A 375 -3.25 16.35 0.54
CA PHE A 375 -4.01 17.10 1.54
C PHE A 375 -4.71 16.15 2.52
N ILE A 376 -4.74 16.54 3.78
CA ILE A 376 -5.51 15.90 4.83
C ILE A 376 -6.87 16.60 4.96
N ASN A 377 -7.95 15.81 5.03
CA ASN A 377 -9.33 16.23 5.19
C ASN A 377 -9.84 17.20 4.10
N ARG A 378 -9.24 17.17 2.92
CA ARG A 378 -9.69 17.95 1.76
C ARG A 378 -10.98 17.40 1.17
N LYS A 379 -11.97 18.25 0.90
CA LYS A 379 -13.20 17.89 0.15
C LYS A 379 -13.17 18.57 -1.23
N GLY A 380 -12.70 17.83 -2.24
CA GLY A 380 -12.50 18.27 -3.63
C GLY A 380 -13.70 18.04 -4.56
N ALA A 381 -13.56 18.43 -5.83
CA ALA A 381 -14.68 18.65 -6.75
C ALA A 381 -15.41 17.36 -7.18
N THR A 382 -16.72 17.34 -6.92
CA THR A 382 -17.68 16.51 -7.66
C THR A 382 -18.11 17.24 -8.95
N LYS A 383 -18.51 16.51 -9.99
CA LYS A 383 -19.07 17.08 -11.24
C LYS A 383 -20.19 18.12 -10.99
N ALA A 384 -20.89 18.00 -9.86
CA ALA A 384 -21.96 18.89 -9.44
C ALA A 384 -21.47 20.21 -8.77
N ALA A 385 -20.31 20.21 -8.10
CA ALA A 385 -19.86 21.31 -7.25
C ALA A 385 -19.01 22.40 -7.93
N ARG A 386 -18.54 22.20 -9.17
CA ARG A 386 -17.68 23.15 -9.92
C ARG A 386 -16.47 23.70 -9.12
N GLY A 387 -15.93 22.97 -8.14
CA GLY A 387 -14.79 23.47 -7.35
C GLY A 387 -14.46 22.70 -6.08
N ILE A 388 -13.48 23.24 -5.35
CA ILE A 388 -13.04 22.76 -4.04
C ILE A 388 -14.03 23.23 -2.98
N GLU A 389 -14.64 22.32 -2.23
CA GLU A 389 -15.56 22.68 -1.14
C GLU A 389 -14.77 23.02 0.14
N PHE A 390 -13.79 22.17 0.48
CA PHE A 390 -12.86 22.42 1.59
C PHE A 390 -11.44 22.07 1.16
N LYS A 391 -10.50 23.02 1.34
CA LYS A 391 -9.10 22.88 0.90
C LYS A 391 -8.41 21.68 1.54
N GLY A 392 -8.66 21.45 2.83
CA GLY A 392 -7.86 20.55 3.67
C GLY A 392 -6.50 21.16 4.03
N VAL A 393 -5.73 20.45 4.84
CA VAL A 393 -4.36 20.82 5.24
C VAL A 393 -3.37 20.20 4.28
N ARG A 394 -2.44 20.98 3.71
CA ARG A 394 -1.47 20.46 2.74
C ARG A 394 -0.29 19.83 3.47
N ILE A 395 0.21 18.74 2.89
CA ILE A 395 1.41 18.04 3.34
C ILE A 395 2.57 18.52 2.47
N TRP A 396 3.68 18.92 3.10
CA TRP A 396 4.89 19.33 2.39
C TRP A 396 5.49 18.14 1.64
N SER A 397 5.96 18.36 0.41
CA SER A 397 6.76 17.38 -0.29
C SER A 397 8.17 17.31 0.29
N PRO A 398 8.87 16.16 0.15
CA PRO A 398 10.29 16.04 0.52
C PRO A 398 11.19 17.09 -0.15
N ALA A 399 10.81 17.62 -1.32
CA ALA A 399 11.55 18.69 -1.99
C ALA A 399 11.46 20.05 -1.26
N GLU A 400 10.43 20.28 -0.45
CA GLU A 400 10.26 21.53 0.30
C GLU A 400 11.17 21.61 1.53
N ARG A 401 11.78 20.48 1.93
CA ARG A 401 12.74 20.45 3.03
C ARG A 401 13.91 19.52 2.74
N THR A 402 15.02 20.11 2.31
CA THR A 402 16.20 19.35 1.88
C THR A 402 17.37 19.37 2.88
N ASP A 403 17.19 19.97 4.05
CA ASP A 403 18.23 20.13 5.08
C ASP A 403 18.15 19.09 6.21
N PHE A 404 17.07 18.29 6.28
CA PHE A 404 16.83 17.34 7.36
C PHE A 404 16.08 16.10 6.87
N ASP A 405 16.60 14.91 7.19
CA ASP A 405 15.94 13.63 6.84
C ASP A 405 14.79 13.30 7.82
N GLN A 406 13.56 13.22 7.33
CA GLN A 406 12.39 12.99 8.18
C GLN A 406 12.10 11.50 8.44
N THR A 407 12.99 10.59 8.02
CA THR A 407 12.85 9.16 8.22
C THR A 407 13.47 8.67 9.54
N ALA A 408 12.84 7.65 10.12
CA ALA A 408 13.24 6.99 11.37
C ALA A 408 13.32 5.46 11.18
N LEU A 409 13.74 4.74 12.21
CA LEU A 409 13.83 3.27 12.20
C LEU A 409 12.46 2.61 12.03
N ASN A 410 11.42 3.17 12.66
CA ASN A 410 10.07 2.61 12.69
C ASN A 410 9.01 3.59 12.15
N GLY A 411 9.38 4.48 11.23
CA GLY A 411 8.42 5.42 10.67
C GLY A 411 9.04 6.64 10.04
N GLN A 412 8.21 7.64 9.81
CA GLN A 412 8.61 8.96 9.32
C GLN A 412 7.59 10.02 9.74
N TYR A 413 7.93 11.29 9.54
CA TYR A 413 6.97 12.37 9.73
C TYR A 413 6.95 13.33 8.55
N HIS A 414 5.79 13.96 8.33
CA HIS A 414 5.59 14.93 7.27
C HIS A 414 5.24 16.29 7.86
N LEU A 415 5.74 17.36 7.25
CA LEU A 415 5.40 18.72 7.69
C LEU A 415 4.08 19.18 7.07
N LEU A 416 3.36 20.02 7.81
CA LEU A 416 2.07 20.58 7.40
C LEU A 416 2.15 22.10 7.19
N ASP A 417 1.29 22.65 6.34
CA ASP A 417 1.19 24.10 6.10
C ASP A 417 0.13 24.84 6.93
N GLU A 418 -0.74 24.11 7.63
CA GLU A 418 -1.81 24.64 8.47
C GLU A 418 -2.03 23.71 9.68
N ILE A 419 -2.72 24.20 10.72
CA ILE A 419 -3.06 23.40 11.92
C ILE A 419 -4.06 22.31 11.54
N LEU A 420 -3.72 21.04 11.80
CA LEU A 420 -4.59 19.90 11.54
C LEU A 420 -5.52 19.63 12.73
N LEU A 421 -6.81 19.60 12.45
CA LEU A 421 -7.86 19.49 13.47
C LEU A 421 -8.88 18.38 13.16
N TYR A 422 -9.48 17.85 14.22
CA TYR A 422 -10.62 16.91 14.19
C TYR A 422 -11.80 17.43 15.02
N THR A 423 -12.11 18.72 14.87
CA THR A 423 -13.25 19.36 15.55
C THR A 423 -14.58 18.92 14.96
N ASP A 424 -15.68 19.21 15.66
CA ASP A 424 -17.04 18.99 15.15
C ASP A 424 -17.26 19.63 13.78
N GLU A 425 -16.70 20.81 13.55
CA GLU A 425 -16.77 21.49 12.26
C GLU A 425 -16.09 20.68 11.15
N VAL A 426 -14.86 20.19 11.36
CA VAL A 426 -14.17 19.34 10.38
C VAL A 426 -14.94 18.05 10.13
N ARG A 427 -15.46 17.42 11.19
CA ARG A 427 -16.25 16.18 11.08
C ARG A 427 -17.53 16.39 10.28
N GLN A 428 -18.25 17.49 10.51
CA GLN A 428 -19.53 17.79 9.86
C GLN A 428 -19.38 18.33 8.43
N ASN A 429 -18.32 19.08 8.15
CA ASN A 429 -18.17 19.79 6.88
C ASN A 429 -17.26 19.02 5.90
N ASN A 430 -16.08 18.59 6.37
CA ASN A 430 -15.07 17.97 5.53
C ASN A 430 -15.30 16.46 5.42
N LEU A 431 -15.61 15.79 6.53
CA LEU A 431 -15.63 14.32 6.63
C LEU A 431 -17.03 13.71 6.57
N ASN A 432 -18.10 14.51 6.65
CA ASN A 432 -19.47 14.07 6.37
C ASN A 432 -19.67 13.93 4.85
N THR A 433 -19.03 12.91 4.30
CA THR A 433 -19.06 12.51 2.90
C THR A 433 -19.21 11.01 2.84
N ARG A 434 -19.42 10.46 1.65
CA ARG A 434 -19.20 9.04 1.42
C ARG A 434 -17.73 8.72 1.65
N MET A 435 -17.46 7.81 2.57
CA MET A 435 -16.12 7.25 2.77
C MET A 435 -15.97 6.06 1.85
N ARG A 436 -15.03 6.12 0.91
CA ARG A 436 -14.68 4.98 0.06
C ARG A 436 -13.39 4.36 0.57
N VAL A 437 -13.52 3.39 1.47
CA VAL A 437 -12.40 2.82 2.20
C VAL A 437 -11.84 1.64 1.42
N MET A 438 -10.57 1.73 1.07
CA MET A 438 -9.79 0.59 0.57
C MET A 438 -9.63 -0.46 1.68
N CYS A 439 -10.05 -1.70 1.45
CA CYS A 439 -9.99 -2.71 2.51
C CYS A 439 -8.56 -3.04 2.96
N ASN A 440 -7.56 -2.79 2.10
CA ASN A 440 -6.14 -2.94 2.44
C ASN A 440 -5.57 -1.77 3.28
N THR A 441 -6.36 -0.75 3.62
CA THR A 441 -6.00 0.28 4.61
C THR A 441 -6.64 0.05 5.99
N MET A 442 -7.54 -0.93 6.12
CA MET A 442 -8.25 -1.23 7.38
C MET A 442 -7.37 -1.90 8.45
N SER A 443 -6.19 -2.38 8.07
CA SER A 443 -5.18 -2.90 8.99
C SER A 443 -3.80 -2.31 8.68
N PRO A 444 -3.08 -1.77 9.69
CA PRO A 444 -1.72 -1.30 9.48
C PRO A 444 -0.76 -2.42 9.04
N ASP A 445 -1.05 -3.68 9.39
CA ASP A 445 -0.22 -4.84 9.06
C ASP A 445 -0.12 -5.08 7.54
N PHE A 446 -1.16 -4.72 6.77
CA PHE A 446 -1.12 -4.80 5.30
C PHE A 446 -0.07 -3.84 4.72
N ILE A 447 -0.07 -2.60 5.21
CA ILE A 447 0.83 -1.53 4.73
C ILE A 447 2.25 -1.76 5.25
N ASN A 448 2.43 -2.07 6.54
CA ASN A 448 3.74 -2.25 7.15
C ASN A 448 4.48 -3.50 6.62
N SER A 449 3.75 -4.47 6.06
CA SER A 449 4.32 -5.62 5.34
C SER A 449 4.66 -5.32 3.88
N GLY A 450 4.45 -4.07 3.44
CA GLY A 450 4.63 -3.59 2.08
C GLY A 450 3.68 -4.24 1.07
N ALA A 451 2.57 -4.84 1.50
CA ALA A 451 1.71 -5.63 0.62
C ALA A 451 0.92 -4.79 -0.39
N ARG A 452 0.73 -3.50 -0.09
CA ARG A 452 0.00 -2.53 -0.91
C ARG A 452 0.94 -1.79 -1.86
N GLY A 453 0.45 -1.42 -3.05
CA GLY A 453 1.16 -0.47 -3.93
C GLY A 453 2.23 -1.09 -4.83
N ARG A 454 2.41 -2.42 -4.82
CA ARG A 454 3.42 -3.10 -5.62
C ARG A 454 3.02 -3.15 -7.09
N PHE A 455 3.86 -2.58 -7.94
CA PHE A 455 3.62 -2.49 -9.37
C PHE A 455 4.37 -3.59 -10.13
N ARG A 456 3.83 -3.96 -11.29
CA ARG A 456 4.40 -4.92 -12.23
C ARG A 456 5.64 -4.32 -12.93
N ALA A 457 6.83 -4.42 -12.35
CA ALA A 457 8.07 -4.08 -13.07
C ALA A 457 8.56 -5.28 -13.90
N THR A 458 8.53 -6.50 -13.34
CA THR A 458 8.91 -7.74 -14.06
C THR A 458 8.01 -8.94 -13.72
N GLU A 459 8.15 -10.08 -14.42
CA GLU A 459 7.43 -11.32 -14.12
C GLU A 459 7.81 -11.92 -12.75
N SER A 460 9.00 -11.61 -12.25
CA SER A 460 9.46 -11.95 -10.89
C SER A 460 8.78 -11.15 -9.77
N ASP A 461 8.13 -10.03 -10.07
CA ASP A 461 7.47 -9.16 -9.08
C ASP A 461 5.99 -9.50 -8.85
N ARG A 462 5.46 -10.52 -9.55
CA ARG A 462 4.09 -10.98 -9.39
C ARG A 462 3.95 -11.84 -8.15
N TYR A 463 3.97 -11.20 -6.98
CA TYR A 463 3.68 -11.88 -5.75
C TYR A 463 2.61 -11.21 -4.89
N THR A 464 1.75 -12.08 -4.36
CA THR A 464 0.63 -11.74 -3.49
C THR A 464 1.05 -12.02 -2.07
N THR A 465 0.72 -11.11 -1.15
CA THR A 465 1.13 -11.25 0.26
C THR A 465 0.00 -11.88 1.05
N GLY A 466 0.26 -13.06 1.60
CA GLY A 466 -0.65 -13.78 2.47
C GLY A 466 -0.45 -13.39 3.92
N PHE A 467 -1.52 -13.49 4.71
CA PHE A 467 -1.50 -13.23 6.14
C PHE A 467 -2.05 -14.44 6.89
N LYS A 468 -1.39 -14.82 7.98
CA LYS A 468 -1.83 -15.93 8.86
C LYS A 468 -2.69 -15.40 9.99
N LYS A 469 -3.57 -16.25 10.50
CA LYS A 469 -4.49 -15.92 11.59
C LYS A 469 -3.71 -15.33 12.76
N GLY A 470 -4.18 -14.20 13.28
CA GLY A 470 -3.52 -13.46 14.36
C GLY A 470 -2.42 -12.49 13.91
N PHE A 471 -2.06 -12.45 12.62
CA PHE A 471 -1.09 -11.48 12.11
C PHE A 471 -1.68 -10.07 12.01
N CYS A 472 -2.87 -9.93 11.44
CA CYS A 472 -3.45 -8.62 11.15
C CYS A 472 -4.26 -8.08 12.33
N LYS A 473 -3.95 -6.87 12.77
CA LYS A 473 -4.83 -6.07 13.64
C LYS A 473 -6.16 -5.84 12.92
N ASN A 474 -7.26 -5.79 13.66
CA ASN A 474 -8.62 -5.55 13.18
C ASN A 474 -9.22 -6.67 12.30
N VAL A 475 -8.55 -7.83 12.21
CA VAL A 475 -9.04 -8.96 11.41
C VAL A 475 -8.96 -10.26 12.22
N GLU A 476 -10.07 -10.98 12.29
CA GLU A 476 -10.16 -12.30 12.93
C GLU A 476 -10.77 -13.29 11.95
N TYR A 477 -10.26 -14.52 11.88
CA TYR A 477 -10.78 -15.52 10.94
C TYR A 477 -10.55 -16.96 11.37
N SER A 478 -11.31 -17.88 10.76
CA SER A 478 -11.16 -19.33 10.95
C SER A 478 -9.84 -19.87 10.40
N ASP A 479 -9.43 -21.08 10.80
CA ASP A 479 -8.15 -21.66 10.37
C ASP A 479 -8.15 -22.03 8.88
N GLU A 480 -9.33 -22.23 8.29
CA GLU A 480 -9.53 -22.52 6.87
C GLU A 480 -9.60 -21.27 5.99
N THR A 481 -9.66 -20.09 6.59
CA THR A 481 -9.64 -18.82 5.86
C THR A 481 -8.22 -18.46 5.44
N GLN A 482 -8.06 -18.04 4.19
CA GLN A 482 -6.83 -17.49 3.67
C GLN A 482 -7.04 -16.03 3.30
N LEU A 483 -6.23 -15.13 3.85
CA LEU A 483 -6.30 -13.69 3.60
C LEU A 483 -5.10 -13.25 2.78
N TRP A 484 -5.35 -12.52 1.68
CA TRP A 484 -4.34 -12.15 0.72
C TRP A 484 -4.50 -10.71 0.24
N VAL A 485 -3.39 -10.00 0.06
CA VAL A 485 -3.34 -8.72 -0.64
C VAL A 485 -2.51 -8.93 -1.91
N ARG A 486 -3.15 -8.71 -3.07
CA ARG A 486 -2.55 -8.89 -4.39
C ARG A 486 -1.69 -7.68 -4.77
N TYR A 487 -0.74 -7.92 -5.67
CA TYR A 487 -0.04 -6.82 -6.35
C TYR A 487 -1.03 -6.02 -7.22
N ARG A 488 -0.60 -4.84 -7.68
CA ARG A 488 -1.45 -4.01 -8.54
C ARG A 488 -1.63 -4.62 -9.92
N ASP A 489 -2.83 -5.12 -10.18
CA ASP A 489 -3.21 -5.58 -11.51
C ASP A 489 -3.74 -4.41 -12.33
N GLN A 490 -3.14 -4.23 -13.49
CA GLN A 490 -3.50 -3.19 -14.44
C GLN A 490 -4.65 -3.60 -15.34
N SER A 491 -4.98 -4.89 -15.41
CA SER A 491 -5.93 -5.45 -16.37
C SER A 491 -7.32 -5.66 -15.75
N PHE A 492 -7.43 -5.49 -14.43
CA PHE A 492 -8.63 -5.75 -13.66
C PHE A 492 -9.35 -4.47 -13.24
N SER A 493 -10.66 -4.56 -13.07
CA SER A 493 -11.50 -3.45 -12.59
C SER A 493 -11.51 -3.37 -11.07
N CYS A 494 -10.33 -3.33 -10.47
CA CYS A 494 -10.14 -3.10 -9.03
C CYS A 494 -9.98 -1.59 -8.75
N PHE A 495 -10.42 -1.18 -7.58
CA PHE A 495 -10.32 0.22 -7.16
C PHE A 495 -8.85 0.59 -6.90
N LEU A 496 -8.35 1.63 -7.58
CA LEU A 496 -6.95 2.10 -7.51
C LEU A 496 -5.88 1.03 -7.85
N GLY A 497 -6.26 -0.08 -8.47
CA GLY A 497 -5.35 -1.15 -8.90
C GLY A 497 -5.00 -2.19 -7.84
N ASP A 498 -5.21 -1.93 -6.55
CA ASP A 498 -4.92 -2.90 -5.48
C ASP A 498 -6.16 -3.77 -5.18
N GLU A 499 -5.95 -5.05 -4.85
CA GLU A 499 -7.03 -5.96 -4.46
C GLU A 499 -6.67 -6.78 -3.21
N MET A 500 -7.61 -6.86 -2.27
CA MET A 500 -7.57 -7.84 -1.18
C MET A 500 -8.57 -8.97 -1.48
N THR A 501 -8.17 -10.21 -1.23
CA THR A 501 -9.02 -11.38 -1.45
C THR A 501 -9.05 -12.26 -0.21
N ILE A 502 -10.21 -12.90 -0.04
CA ILE A 502 -10.44 -13.92 0.98
C ILE A 502 -10.66 -15.24 0.24
N ARG A 503 -9.92 -16.28 0.59
CA ARG A 503 -10.01 -17.61 -0.02
C ARG A 503 -10.23 -18.72 0.99
N GLY A 504 -10.61 -19.89 0.48
CA GLY A 504 -10.80 -21.10 1.28
C GLY A 504 -12.24 -21.24 1.79
N ILE A 505 -12.42 -22.03 2.85
CA ILE A 505 -13.71 -22.12 3.54
C ILE A 505 -13.75 -20.97 4.56
N TYR A 506 -13.99 -19.77 4.04
CA TYR A 506 -13.74 -18.57 4.81
C TYR A 506 -14.87 -18.18 5.76
N ASP A 507 -14.44 -17.70 6.92
CA ASP A 507 -15.24 -17.06 7.95
C ASP A 507 -14.36 -16.01 8.61
N VAL A 508 -14.52 -14.76 8.18
CA VAL A 508 -13.65 -13.65 8.54
C VAL A 508 -14.45 -12.48 9.04
N THR A 509 -13.95 -11.85 10.09
CA THR A 509 -14.48 -10.62 10.68
C THR A 509 -13.46 -9.50 10.48
N PHE A 510 -13.91 -8.36 9.97
CA PHE A 510 -13.15 -7.12 9.92
C PHE A 510 -13.82 -6.09 10.83
N ARG A 511 -13.03 -5.35 11.61
CA ARG A 511 -13.48 -4.10 12.22
C ARG A 511 -13.51 -3.01 11.15
N LEU A 512 -14.64 -2.34 11.02
CA LEU A 512 -14.80 -1.19 10.12
C LEU A 512 -14.08 0.05 10.70
N PRO A 513 -13.61 0.98 9.85
CA PRO A 513 -13.17 2.30 10.31
C PRO A 513 -14.28 3.02 11.08
N PRO A 514 -13.93 3.91 12.02
CA PRO A 514 -14.92 4.69 12.76
C PRO A 514 -15.64 5.69 11.85
N VAL A 515 -16.90 5.99 12.20
CA VAL A 515 -17.67 7.04 11.52
C VAL A 515 -17.38 8.41 12.16
N PRO A 516 -17.28 9.49 11.37
CA PRO A 516 -16.92 10.80 11.90
C PRO A 516 -18.02 11.44 12.74
N ASN A 517 -19.30 11.10 12.52
CA ASN A 517 -20.43 11.68 13.24
C ASN A 517 -21.42 10.59 13.65
N ASP A 518 -22.20 10.85 14.69
CA ASP A 518 -23.36 10.03 14.98
C ASP A 518 -24.40 10.20 13.86
N GLY A 519 -25.01 9.11 13.42
CA GLY A 519 -26.05 9.20 12.42
C GLY A 519 -26.38 7.87 11.76
N THR A 520 -27.29 7.92 10.80
CA THR A 520 -27.64 6.76 9.99
C THR A 520 -26.68 6.63 8.80
N TYR A 521 -26.10 5.46 8.64
CA TYR A 521 -25.15 5.14 7.57
C TYR A 521 -25.62 3.93 6.76
N GLU A 522 -25.53 4.03 5.44
CA GLU A 522 -25.65 2.89 4.53
C GLU A 522 -24.25 2.30 4.31
N ILE A 523 -24.08 1.02 4.63
CA ILE A 523 -22.84 0.27 4.40
C ILE A 523 -22.96 -0.48 3.09
N ARG A 524 -21.96 -0.32 2.21
CA ARG A 524 -21.94 -0.96 0.89
C ARG A 524 -20.63 -1.69 0.67
N MET A 525 -20.69 -2.77 -0.10
CA MET A 525 -19.51 -3.50 -0.57
C MET A 525 -19.40 -3.33 -2.08
N PHE A 526 -18.24 -2.89 -2.56
CA PHE A 526 -17.93 -2.91 -3.99
C PHE A 526 -17.49 -4.31 -4.40
N GLU A 527 -18.06 -4.80 -5.50
CA GLU A 527 -17.77 -6.11 -6.05
C GLU A 527 -17.46 -6.00 -7.55
N CYS A 528 -16.36 -6.63 -7.98
CA CYS A 528 -16.07 -6.85 -9.39
C CYS A 528 -16.49 -8.29 -9.76
N THR A 529 -17.75 -8.44 -10.17
CA THR A 529 -18.38 -9.69 -10.60
C THR A 529 -18.05 -9.99 -12.07
N LEU A 530 -16.90 -10.59 -12.36
CA LEU A 530 -16.62 -11.07 -13.73
C LEU A 530 -17.50 -12.30 -14.05
N ALA A 531 -18.75 -12.10 -14.46
CA ALA A 531 -19.60 -13.20 -14.91
C ALA A 531 -19.44 -13.48 -16.41
N GLY A 532 -19.46 -14.77 -16.74
CA GLY A 532 -19.20 -15.32 -18.06
C GLY A 532 -18.15 -16.41 -17.96
N SER A 533 -18.60 -17.65 -17.70
CA SER A 533 -17.90 -18.96 -17.72
C SER A 533 -16.51 -19.15 -17.08
N ASP A 534 -15.74 -18.11 -16.75
CA ASP A 534 -14.30 -18.21 -16.53
C ASP A 534 -13.88 -18.04 -15.06
N PHE A 535 -14.80 -17.69 -14.15
CA PHE A 535 -14.59 -17.61 -12.69
C PHE A 535 -15.60 -18.47 -11.90
N SER A 536 -15.50 -19.79 -12.03
CA SER A 536 -16.31 -20.76 -11.27
C SER A 536 -15.98 -20.83 -9.77
N ASP A 537 -15.07 -19.98 -9.29
CA ASP A 537 -14.53 -19.99 -7.93
C ASP A 537 -15.13 -18.93 -7.01
N ARG A 538 -16.12 -18.14 -7.46
CA ARG A 538 -16.91 -17.28 -6.55
C ARG A 538 -17.92 -18.12 -5.77
N GLY A 539 -18.27 -17.64 -4.56
CA GLY A 539 -19.17 -18.34 -3.64
C GLY A 539 -20.42 -17.53 -3.29
N VAL A 540 -21.33 -18.18 -2.57
CA VAL A 540 -22.42 -17.49 -1.89
C VAL A 540 -21.97 -17.20 -0.46
N VAL A 541 -22.07 -15.93 -0.03
CA VAL A 541 -21.62 -15.47 1.28
C VAL A 541 -22.77 -14.94 2.12
N GLN A 542 -22.82 -15.28 3.40
CA GLN A 542 -23.64 -14.56 4.37
C GLN A 542 -22.79 -13.48 5.01
N ILE A 543 -23.26 -12.25 4.92
CA ILE A 543 -22.64 -11.09 5.56
C ILE A 543 -23.39 -10.80 6.85
N TYR A 544 -22.66 -10.43 7.91
CA TYR A 544 -23.23 -9.99 9.18
C TYR A 544 -22.63 -8.66 9.59
N PHE A 545 -23.39 -7.90 10.38
CA PHE A 545 -23.00 -6.62 10.97
C PHE A 545 -23.15 -6.66 12.49
N LYS A 546 -22.25 -5.99 13.20
CA LYS A 546 -22.25 -5.91 14.67
C LYS A 546 -21.81 -4.53 15.15
N GLU A 547 -22.50 -3.99 16.14
CA GLU A 547 -22.04 -2.86 16.96
C GLU A 547 -21.30 -3.39 18.21
N GLY A 548 -20.06 -2.95 18.41
CA GLY A 548 -19.24 -3.26 19.58
C GLY A 548 -19.23 -4.75 19.96
N ASP A 549 -19.59 -5.02 21.21
CA ASP A 549 -19.68 -6.37 21.79
C ASP A 549 -21.06 -7.02 21.61
N GLY A 550 -21.91 -6.48 20.74
CA GLY A 550 -23.24 -7.03 20.43
C GLY A 550 -23.19 -8.37 19.68
N GLU A 551 -24.36 -8.86 19.29
CA GLU A 551 -24.46 -10.08 18.48
C GLU A 551 -24.44 -9.76 16.98
N PHE A 552 -23.75 -10.59 16.19
CA PHE A 552 -23.75 -10.47 14.74
C PHE A 552 -25.15 -10.68 14.16
N GLN A 553 -25.68 -9.65 13.50
CA GLN A 553 -26.95 -9.70 12.79
C GLN A 553 -26.72 -9.93 11.30
N PRO A 554 -27.48 -10.83 10.64
CA PRO A 554 -27.34 -11.05 9.21
C PRO A 554 -27.75 -9.80 8.41
N CYS A 555 -26.89 -9.38 7.49
CA CYS A 555 -27.14 -8.33 6.51
C CYS A 555 -28.03 -8.86 5.38
N GLY A 556 -29.33 -9.03 5.67
CA GLY A 556 -30.28 -9.59 4.72
C GLY A 556 -29.98 -11.05 4.35
N ILE A 557 -30.41 -11.46 3.16
CA ILE A 557 -30.18 -12.81 2.62
C ILE A 557 -28.74 -12.98 2.12
N PRO A 558 -28.23 -14.22 1.99
CA PRO A 558 -26.91 -14.47 1.43
C PRO A 558 -26.70 -13.79 0.06
N VAL A 559 -25.51 -13.24 -0.13
CA VAL A 559 -25.06 -12.58 -1.35
C VAL A 559 -24.39 -13.61 -2.25
N ASP A 560 -24.92 -13.76 -3.46
CA ASP A 560 -24.35 -14.62 -4.49
C ASP A 560 -23.33 -13.82 -5.31
N LEU A 561 -22.03 -14.06 -5.06
CA LEU A 561 -20.93 -13.36 -5.74
C LEU A 561 -20.70 -13.85 -7.17
N THR A 562 -21.47 -14.83 -7.65
CA THR A 562 -21.40 -15.34 -9.02
C THR A 562 -22.25 -14.53 -10.01
N LEU A 563 -23.13 -13.65 -9.52
CA LEU A 563 -24.07 -12.89 -10.34
C LEU A 563 -23.42 -11.62 -10.88
N ASP A 564 -23.52 -11.35 -12.18
CA ASP A 564 -23.25 -10.02 -12.74
C ASP A 564 -24.50 -9.13 -12.79
N GLY A 565 -24.27 -7.91 -13.25
CA GLY A 565 -25.30 -6.91 -13.50
C GLY A 565 -26.39 -7.37 -14.46
N ASN A 566 -26.06 -8.14 -15.50
CA ASN A 566 -27.02 -8.60 -16.51
C ASN A 566 -28.03 -9.59 -15.95
N ASN A 567 -27.72 -10.23 -14.82
CA ASN A 567 -28.65 -11.13 -14.15
C ASN A 567 -29.94 -10.38 -13.75
N PRO A 568 -31.14 -10.89 -14.05
CA PRO A 568 -32.41 -10.23 -13.69
C PRO A 568 -32.61 -9.98 -12.18
N LYS A 569 -31.91 -10.74 -11.31
CA LYS A 569 -31.90 -10.51 -9.86
C LYS A 569 -31.14 -9.24 -9.46
N VAL A 570 -30.21 -8.79 -10.30
CA VAL A 570 -29.49 -7.51 -10.16
C VAL A 570 -30.21 -6.46 -11.01
N GLY A 571 -30.32 -6.69 -12.31
CA GLY A 571 -31.06 -5.86 -13.27
C GLY A 571 -30.35 -4.55 -13.59
N TRP A 572 -29.03 -4.60 -13.73
CA TRP A 572 -28.21 -3.52 -14.28
C TRP A 572 -28.48 -3.37 -15.78
N ILE A 573 -28.43 -2.13 -16.27
CA ILE A 573 -28.46 -1.77 -17.69
C ILE A 573 -27.42 -0.66 -17.85
N ALA A 574 -26.63 -0.62 -18.94
CA ALA A 574 -25.69 0.46 -19.16
C ALA A 574 -26.41 1.83 -19.25
N ASP A 575 -25.84 2.94 -18.75
CA ASP A 575 -26.51 4.25 -18.91
C ASP A 575 -26.57 4.62 -20.40
N SER A 576 -25.58 4.21 -21.20
CA SER A 576 -25.52 4.39 -22.65
C SER A 576 -26.62 3.66 -23.44
N GLU A 577 -27.30 2.68 -22.83
CA GLU A 577 -28.43 1.95 -23.44
C GLU A 577 -29.79 2.55 -23.10
N LEU A 578 -29.86 3.52 -22.20
CA LEU A 578 -31.10 4.12 -21.70
C LEU A 578 -31.39 5.46 -22.40
N SER A 579 -32.67 5.78 -22.62
CA SER A 579 -33.08 6.93 -23.44
C SER A 579 -32.83 8.31 -22.80
N GLY A 580 -32.38 8.34 -21.54
CA GLY A 580 -31.99 9.54 -20.81
C GLY A 580 -32.10 9.40 -19.30
N GLU A 581 -31.89 10.52 -18.60
CA GLU A 581 -31.80 10.62 -17.13
C GLU A 581 -32.98 9.98 -16.38
N GLY A 582 -34.21 10.10 -16.91
CA GLY A 582 -35.40 9.52 -16.29
C GLY A 582 -35.37 7.98 -16.26
N GLU A 583 -34.92 7.33 -17.34
CA GLU A 583 -34.77 5.88 -17.39
C GLU A 583 -33.58 5.39 -16.56
N ILE A 584 -32.48 6.17 -16.53
CA ILE A 584 -31.32 5.90 -15.67
C ILE A 584 -31.76 5.85 -14.20
N LEU A 585 -32.46 6.88 -13.73
CA LEU A 585 -32.98 6.95 -12.36
C LEU A 585 -33.97 5.80 -12.05
N ALA A 586 -34.80 5.42 -13.02
CA ALA A 586 -35.73 4.31 -12.86
C ALA A 586 -34.99 2.96 -12.72
N ASN A 587 -33.95 2.73 -13.54
CA ASN A 587 -33.11 1.54 -13.43
C ASN A 587 -32.34 1.50 -12.10
N GLU A 588 -31.73 2.62 -11.68
CA GLU A 588 -31.04 2.73 -10.39
C GLU A 588 -31.98 2.41 -9.22
N LYS A 589 -33.20 2.99 -9.23
CA LYS A 589 -34.21 2.71 -8.21
C LYS A 589 -34.62 1.22 -8.20
N ALA A 590 -34.78 0.62 -9.37
CA ALA A 590 -35.11 -0.80 -9.50
C ALA A 590 -33.99 -1.70 -8.95
N MET A 591 -32.72 -1.40 -9.25
CA MET A 591 -31.57 -2.12 -8.70
C MET A 591 -31.50 -1.97 -7.17
N ARG A 592 -31.70 -0.76 -6.65
CA ARG A 592 -31.68 -0.50 -5.20
C ARG A 592 -32.72 -1.29 -4.43
N ASN A 593 -33.93 -1.42 -4.99
CA ASN A 593 -34.98 -2.26 -4.40
C ASN A 593 -34.58 -3.74 -4.30
N ARG A 594 -33.56 -4.17 -5.06
CA ARG A 594 -32.95 -5.51 -5.00
C ARG A 594 -31.65 -5.54 -4.17
N GLY A 595 -31.29 -4.41 -3.55
CA GLY A 595 -30.07 -4.24 -2.75
C GLY A 595 -28.79 -4.11 -3.58
N TYR A 596 -28.90 -3.71 -4.85
CA TYR A 596 -27.76 -3.48 -5.74
C TYR A 596 -27.72 -2.05 -6.25
N MET A 597 -26.53 -1.60 -6.62
CA MET A 597 -26.27 -0.33 -7.27
C MET A 597 -25.23 -0.54 -8.38
N LYS A 598 -25.26 0.28 -9.42
CA LYS A 598 -24.16 0.35 -10.40
C LYS A 598 -22.87 0.77 -9.70
N ALA A 599 -21.71 0.44 -10.25
CA ALA A 599 -20.44 1.01 -9.80
C ALA A 599 -20.40 2.55 -9.96
N MET A 600 -19.32 3.13 -9.45
CA MET A 600 -19.06 4.57 -9.46
C MET A 600 -18.62 5.07 -10.83
N ASP A 601 -18.97 6.32 -11.14
CA ASP A 601 -18.61 6.97 -12.40
C ASP A 601 -17.27 7.72 -12.36
N SER A 602 -16.67 7.83 -11.17
CA SER A 602 -15.43 8.55 -10.94
C SER A 602 -14.18 7.69 -11.21
N TYR A 603 -14.37 6.38 -11.41
CA TYR A 603 -13.30 5.43 -11.70
C TYR A 603 -13.54 4.69 -13.01
N THR A 604 -12.44 4.22 -13.59
CA THR A 604 -12.39 3.47 -14.85
C THR A 604 -11.61 2.17 -14.65
N GLY A 605 -11.83 1.17 -15.50
CA GLY A 605 -11.08 -0.10 -15.44
C GLY A 605 -10.05 -0.17 -16.54
N SER A 606 -8.75 -0.03 -16.25
CA SER A 606 -7.66 -0.15 -17.23
C SER A 606 -7.84 0.74 -18.49
N GLY A 607 -8.35 1.96 -18.34
CA GLY A 607 -8.68 2.84 -19.47
C GLY A 607 -9.89 2.39 -20.32
N SER A 608 -10.55 1.28 -19.95
CA SER A 608 -11.69 0.66 -20.66
C SER A 608 -13.03 1.21 -20.19
N GLY A 609 -13.18 2.54 -20.26
CA GLY A 609 -14.43 3.21 -19.94
C GLY A 609 -14.78 3.21 -18.44
N ASN A 610 -15.91 3.84 -18.15
CA ASN A 610 -16.41 4.09 -16.81
C ASN A 610 -16.87 2.78 -16.14
N LEU A 611 -16.51 2.55 -14.86
CA LEU A 611 -16.92 1.32 -14.15
C LEU A 611 -18.44 1.17 -14.06
N ARG A 612 -19.18 2.27 -13.99
CA ARG A 612 -20.65 2.30 -13.99
C ARG A 612 -21.27 1.70 -15.25
N GLU A 613 -20.57 1.81 -16.39
CA GLU A 613 -20.98 1.26 -17.69
C GLU A 613 -20.64 -0.23 -17.84
N ARG A 614 -20.13 -0.88 -16.78
CA ARG A 614 -19.79 -2.29 -16.82
C ARG A 614 -20.71 -3.13 -15.94
N SER A 615 -21.28 -4.18 -16.53
CA SER A 615 -22.12 -5.13 -15.80
C SER A 615 -21.34 -5.96 -14.79
N ASP A 616 -20.02 -6.02 -14.92
CA ASP A 616 -19.13 -6.77 -14.03
C ASP A 616 -18.68 -5.96 -12.80
N CYS A 617 -19.14 -4.72 -12.63
CA CYS A 617 -18.78 -3.87 -11.49
C CYS A 617 -20.05 -3.38 -10.79
N LEU A 618 -20.24 -3.80 -9.54
CA LEU A 618 -21.44 -3.55 -8.77
C LEU A 618 -21.12 -3.04 -7.37
N ARG A 619 -22.10 -2.41 -6.75
CA ARG A 619 -22.12 -2.14 -5.30
C ARG A 619 -23.29 -2.87 -4.67
N LYS A 620 -23.05 -3.63 -3.61
CA LYS A 620 -24.06 -4.31 -2.81
C LYS A 620 -24.35 -3.48 -1.57
N ILE A 621 -25.63 -3.14 -1.34
CA ILE A 621 -26.07 -2.53 -0.09
C ILE A 621 -26.17 -3.64 0.96
N LEU A 622 -25.43 -3.50 2.06
CA LEU A 622 -25.36 -4.50 3.12
C LEU A 622 -26.36 -4.22 4.23
N THR A 623 -26.32 -3.01 4.78
CA THR A 623 -27.22 -2.58 5.86
C THR A 623 -27.37 -1.07 5.87
N ASN A 624 -28.37 -0.60 6.62
CA ASN A 624 -28.64 0.80 6.90
C ASN A 624 -28.94 0.96 8.39
N ASP A 625 -27.93 1.32 9.16
CA ASP A 625 -27.98 1.33 10.62
C ASP A 625 -27.62 2.70 11.18
N TYR A 626 -28.12 2.99 12.38
CA TYR A 626 -27.64 4.12 13.15
C TYR A 626 -26.30 3.74 13.79
N MET A 627 -25.26 4.52 13.53
CA MET A 627 -23.92 4.32 14.05
C MET A 627 -23.51 5.51 14.93
N TYR A 628 -22.80 5.22 16.01
CA TYR A 628 -22.22 6.21 16.91
C TYR A 628 -20.74 6.39 16.59
N ALA A 629 -20.29 7.65 16.57
CA ALA A 629 -18.90 7.99 16.29
C ALA A 629 -17.92 7.46 17.35
N ASN A 630 -18.40 7.08 18.53
CA ASN A 630 -17.58 6.54 19.62
C ASN A 630 -17.72 5.02 19.83
N LYS A 631 -18.19 4.30 18.80
CA LYS A 631 -18.37 2.84 18.83
C LYS A 631 -17.61 2.17 17.68
N ASP A 632 -17.12 0.98 17.97
CA ASP A 632 -16.59 0.08 16.95
C ASP A 632 -17.72 -0.68 16.25
N TYR A 633 -17.53 -0.96 14.97
CA TYR A 633 -18.45 -1.75 14.15
C TYR A 633 -17.69 -2.82 13.40
N TYR A 634 -18.35 -3.94 13.13
CA TYR A 634 -17.72 -5.11 12.52
C TYR A 634 -18.58 -5.66 11.40
N ILE A 635 -17.91 -6.14 10.36
CA ILE A 635 -18.51 -6.96 9.31
C ILE A 635 -17.93 -8.36 9.40
N ARG A 636 -18.77 -9.37 9.28
CA ARG A 636 -18.34 -10.77 9.15
C ARG A 636 -18.81 -11.33 7.83
N ILE A 637 -17.89 -11.93 7.07
CA ILE A 637 -18.14 -12.54 5.77
C ILE A 637 -17.90 -14.04 5.92
N ARG A 638 -18.95 -14.82 5.74
CA ARG A 638 -18.89 -16.28 5.87
C ARG A 638 -19.36 -16.95 4.58
N LEU A 639 -18.56 -17.86 4.05
CA LEU A 639 -18.97 -18.73 2.95
C LEU A 639 -20.12 -19.64 3.39
N VAL A 640 -21.19 -19.71 2.60
CA VAL A 640 -22.39 -20.51 2.94
C VAL A 640 -22.20 -21.99 2.60
N LEU A 641 -21.56 -22.28 1.47
CA LEU A 641 -21.32 -23.64 0.99
C LEU A 641 -19.82 -23.88 0.91
N ASP A 642 -19.34 -24.90 1.62
CA ASP A 642 -17.92 -25.25 1.67
C ASP A 642 -17.38 -25.47 0.26
N ASN A 643 -16.45 -24.59 -0.12
CA ASN A 643 -15.69 -24.69 -1.34
C ASN A 643 -14.27 -24.20 -1.06
N PRO A 644 -13.28 -25.09 -0.95
CA PRO A 644 -11.92 -24.72 -0.55
C PRO A 644 -11.19 -23.88 -1.60
N THR A 645 -11.73 -23.76 -2.82
CA THR A 645 -11.17 -22.89 -3.85
C THR A 645 -11.90 -21.56 -3.95
N ALA A 646 -12.94 -21.34 -3.13
CA ALA A 646 -13.78 -20.16 -3.21
C ALA A 646 -12.97 -18.87 -2.98
N VAL A 647 -13.38 -17.81 -3.66
CA VAL A 647 -12.78 -16.47 -3.57
C VAL A 647 -13.87 -15.45 -3.31
N CYS A 648 -13.62 -14.56 -2.35
CA CYS A 648 -14.35 -13.31 -2.16
C CYS A 648 -13.37 -12.15 -2.39
N PRO A 649 -13.49 -11.43 -3.52
CA PRO A 649 -12.89 -10.12 -3.68
C PRO A 649 -13.40 -9.21 -2.57
N PHE A 650 -12.50 -8.53 -1.88
CA PHE A 650 -12.88 -7.60 -0.82
C PHE A 650 -12.08 -6.31 -0.97
N ASN A 651 -12.48 -5.53 -1.97
CA ASN A 651 -11.73 -4.38 -2.46
C ASN A 651 -12.03 -3.10 -1.68
N VAL A 652 -13.31 -2.71 -1.63
CA VAL A 652 -13.76 -1.44 -1.05
C VAL A 652 -15.03 -1.65 -0.23
N ILE A 653 -15.07 -1.00 0.93
CA ILE A 653 -16.30 -0.73 1.68
C ILE A 653 -16.63 0.75 1.53
N GLU A 654 -17.89 1.05 1.18
CA GLU A 654 -18.42 2.42 1.29
C GLU A 654 -19.20 2.55 2.61
N ILE A 655 -18.88 3.59 3.38
CA ILE A 655 -19.62 4.00 4.58
C ILE A 655 -20.26 5.35 4.25
N VAL A 656 -21.58 5.38 4.07
CA VAL A 656 -22.27 6.52 3.44
C VAL A 656 -23.30 7.12 4.39
N PRO A 657 -23.11 8.36 4.89
CA PRO A 657 -24.09 8.97 5.77
C PRO A 657 -25.39 9.27 5.02
N LYS A 658 -26.52 9.22 5.73
CA LYS A 658 -27.85 9.50 5.18
C LYS A 658 -27.97 10.86 4.50
N SER A 659 -27.25 11.86 5.00
CA SER A 659 -27.15 13.19 4.41
C SER A 659 -26.58 13.18 2.98
N VAL A 660 -25.85 12.14 2.59
CA VAL A 660 -25.19 12.00 1.28
C VAL A 660 -26.04 11.19 0.30
N TYR A 661 -26.54 10.01 0.69
CA TYR A 661 -27.31 9.16 -0.23
C TYR A 661 -28.81 9.48 -0.28
N LEU A 662 -29.35 10.21 0.69
CA LEU A 662 -30.72 10.73 0.73
C LEU A 662 -30.75 12.26 0.89
N GLY A 663 -29.66 12.94 0.56
CA GLY A 663 -29.58 14.41 0.58
C GLY A 663 -30.35 15.08 -0.55
N GLU A 664 -30.34 16.42 -0.57
CA GLU A 664 -30.98 17.22 -1.64
C GLU A 664 -30.40 16.90 -3.03
N ILE A 665 -29.09 16.63 -3.09
CA ILE A 665 -28.39 16.13 -4.27
C ILE A 665 -27.74 14.80 -3.86
N PRO A 666 -28.38 13.65 -4.14
CA PRO A 666 -27.81 12.35 -3.79
C PRO A 666 -26.48 12.10 -4.50
N GLU A 667 -25.41 11.92 -3.73
CA GLU A 667 -24.07 11.66 -4.26
C GLU A 667 -23.83 10.15 -4.45
N ASP A 668 -24.72 9.50 -5.19
CA ASP A 668 -24.66 8.06 -5.37
C ASP A 668 -23.87 7.61 -6.60
N ARG A 669 -23.67 8.52 -7.56
CA ARG A 669 -23.07 8.18 -8.87
C ARG A 669 -21.56 8.27 -8.90
N HIS A 670 -20.98 9.27 -8.23
CA HIS A 670 -19.54 9.58 -8.28
C HIS A 670 -18.69 8.64 -7.42
#